data_AF-A0A6L4YCK0-F1
#
_entry.id   AF-A0A6L4YCK0-F1
#
_cell.length_a   1.000
_cell.length_b   1.000
_cell.length_c   1.000
_cell.angle_alpha   90.00
_cell.angle_beta   90.00
_cell.angle_gamma   90.00
#
_symmetry.space_group_name_H-M   'P 1'
#
loop_
_entity.id
_entity.type
_entity.pdbx_description
1 polymer ?
#
loop_
_entity_poly.entity_id
_entity_poly.type
_entity_poly.pdbx_seq_one_letter_code
_entity_poly.pdbx_strand_id
1 'polypeptide(L)'
;MSAMQDLFQQAQLAEAAYANFAGMNAFTPKSEIERALTTGDGAFSVAQATEFVTHWRVVNQYTVPSFFGLTGSGFSATVFESLDQPGKYTFAVRGTEPTKASDLSADAFGIGGQGIALRQAIDLYNYRKSLGTASGQIYKAAYLKVDAPATALLTPLWLASTLPGLREVYNAAKTLLEGQGFWVEGSTVSTLALGDSNVVPVSAGLEAGRRTATVQLGSSYDVVGHSLGGHLVMVLGRLDNSAASVETFNPPFFDPFTSVNLSQRFFTQLQQLENTASGSTSIRNAFMASQNYVVSGDLVNLIGATRPDVPSQIFSEGEGPNALTAHSMPKITDALAVYALFAKLDPSLNTGGLNSIAGILKASSSIAANSLEAAVAALGKLVGRTYSAIEATRDDLYTHLKEMQTAFQGKSLTIVSLTNMTAGEIKAIAADPDMIATRYALKELNPFIVLGADYSHFNMNGELNLVDANGQGDLSTHWLEDRAAMLAWTMKLNTEDRVTSLAVPYTDPLQPGVTAAQYFDDRASGQKLYLGAENTGGSNETRRRFVFGTDTGNPQAGGADQITSGALDDRLYGMSGNDVLQGKGGNDYLEGGRDDDLLIGGTGNDIVNGGQGYDSYAWESTSGIFGSGLFATHDGNDTLIDSDRRGRIVINGSGVKLLVKNGDAWTSPDSKVTLAQTDGRWKLSIDGGGSMDLGTIFTDGDYGIWRTESAVGGPLLRGDLKPLDFDITTPEEDIHVDSFGNVEVTTTEVPGRNDRLYGRESADTIRGMGGSDILNGKGGNDLMEGGSGSDILV
;
A
#
# COMPACT_ATOMS: atom_id res chain seq x y z
N MET A 1 -14.44 -0.93 24.45
CA MET A 1 -13.29 -1.29 23.60
C MET A 1 -13.82 -2.00 22.39
N SER A 2 -13.31 -1.70 21.19
CA SER A 2 -13.77 -2.36 19.98
C SER A 2 -13.23 -3.79 19.89
N ALA A 3 -13.82 -4.65 19.04
CA ALA A 3 -13.39 -6.05 18.91
C ALA A 3 -11.93 -6.19 18.45
N MET A 4 -11.46 -5.32 17.53
CA MET A 4 -10.07 -5.34 17.05
C MET A 4 -9.09 -4.79 18.08
N GLN A 5 -9.49 -3.76 18.83
CA GLN A 5 -8.67 -3.24 19.94
C GLN A 5 -8.51 -4.30 21.04
N ASP A 6 -9.58 -5.01 21.38
CA ASP A 6 -9.53 -6.14 22.32
C ASP A 6 -8.57 -7.21 21.79
N LEU A 7 -8.72 -7.64 20.52
CA LEU A 7 -7.85 -8.65 19.92
C LEU A 7 -6.37 -8.23 19.90
N PHE A 8 -6.06 -6.97 19.58
CA PHE A 8 -4.71 -6.42 19.66
C PHE A 8 -4.17 -6.42 21.10
N GLN A 9 -4.97 -6.03 22.09
CA GLN A 9 -4.54 -6.10 23.49
C GLN A 9 -4.26 -7.54 23.95
N GLN A 10 -5.11 -8.50 23.56
CA GLN A 10 -4.85 -9.91 23.84
C GLN A 10 -3.55 -10.38 23.16
N ALA A 11 -3.29 -9.99 21.91
CA ALA A 11 -2.05 -10.32 21.22
C ALA A 11 -0.81 -9.77 21.93
N GLN A 12 -0.86 -8.52 22.41
CA GLN A 12 0.22 -7.94 23.20
C GLN A 12 0.46 -8.73 24.49
N LEU A 13 -0.59 -9.15 25.21
CA LEU A 13 -0.44 -9.97 26.41
C LEU A 13 0.15 -11.35 26.11
N ALA A 14 -0.24 -11.97 24.98
CA ALA A 14 0.31 -13.24 24.50
C ALA A 14 1.80 -13.12 24.18
N GLU A 15 2.19 -12.04 23.52
CA GLU A 15 3.59 -11.75 23.18
C GLU A 15 4.40 -11.40 24.44
N ALA A 16 3.85 -10.60 25.35
CA ALA A 16 4.50 -10.24 26.62
C ALA A 16 4.79 -11.47 27.48
N ALA A 17 4.02 -12.57 27.34
CA ALA A 17 4.28 -13.81 28.07
C ALA A 17 5.65 -14.44 27.76
N TYR A 18 6.31 -14.05 26.67
CA TYR A 18 7.67 -14.47 26.34
C TYR A 18 8.74 -13.78 27.17
N ALA A 19 8.49 -12.55 27.65
CA ALA A 19 9.43 -11.81 28.47
C ALA A 19 9.67 -12.47 29.85
N ASN A 20 10.87 -12.28 30.39
CA ASN A 20 11.24 -12.79 31.70
C ASN A 20 10.93 -11.75 32.79
N PHE A 21 9.90 -12.03 33.58
CA PHE A 21 9.47 -11.24 34.73
C PHE A 21 9.73 -11.96 36.07
N ALA A 22 10.67 -12.89 36.11
CA ALA A 22 10.95 -13.65 37.33
C ALA A 22 11.26 -12.72 38.51
N GLY A 23 10.48 -12.88 39.59
CA GLY A 23 10.60 -12.07 40.81
C GLY A 23 9.86 -10.73 40.78
N MET A 24 9.28 -10.34 39.64
CA MET A 24 8.47 -9.12 39.54
C MET A 24 7.07 -9.30 40.14
N ASN A 25 6.48 -8.19 40.58
CA ASN A 25 5.17 -8.13 41.23
C ASN A 25 4.47 -6.79 40.96
N ALA A 26 3.28 -6.60 41.53
CA ALA A 26 2.45 -5.41 41.29
C ALA A 26 3.07 -4.05 41.69
N PHE A 27 4.19 -4.06 42.42
CA PHE A 27 4.96 -2.87 42.81
C PHE A 27 6.25 -2.68 42.00
N THR A 28 6.56 -3.58 41.06
CA THR A 28 7.74 -3.45 40.19
C THR A 28 7.65 -2.15 39.38
N PRO A 29 8.72 -1.34 39.31
CA PRO A 29 8.74 -0.11 38.51
C PRO A 29 8.49 -0.38 37.03
N LYS A 30 7.73 0.52 36.38
CA LYS A 30 7.40 0.42 34.94
C LYS A 30 8.64 0.24 34.06
N SER A 31 9.71 0.97 34.34
CA SER A 31 10.97 0.88 33.60
C SER A 31 11.63 -0.51 33.65
N GLU A 32 11.42 -1.28 34.72
CA GLU A 32 11.94 -2.65 34.81
C GLU A 32 11.10 -3.62 33.96
N ILE A 33 9.78 -3.40 33.92
CA ILE A 33 8.85 -4.16 33.08
C ILE A 33 9.13 -3.85 31.59
N GLU A 34 9.28 -2.58 31.23
CA GLU A 34 9.66 -2.14 29.88
C GLU A 34 10.96 -2.82 29.44
N ARG A 35 12.01 -2.77 30.27
CA ARG A 35 13.28 -3.43 29.96
C ARG A 35 13.13 -4.94 29.75
N ALA A 36 12.30 -5.61 30.54
CA ALA A 36 12.05 -7.04 30.37
C ALA A 36 11.28 -7.35 29.07
N LEU A 37 10.36 -6.47 28.66
CA LEU A 37 9.61 -6.59 27.41
C LEU A 37 10.49 -6.40 26.16
N THR A 38 11.54 -5.57 26.24
CA THR A 38 12.38 -5.21 25.08
C THR A 38 13.75 -5.92 25.05
N THR A 39 14.04 -6.82 25.99
CA THR A 39 15.35 -7.50 26.06
C THR A 39 15.22 -9.00 26.37
N GLY A 40 16.28 -9.76 26.05
CA GLY A 40 16.31 -11.20 26.29
C GLY A 40 15.32 -11.92 25.38
N ASP A 41 14.33 -12.59 25.99
CA ASP A 41 13.23 -13.28 25.30
C ASP A 41 12.05 -12.33 24.98
N GLY A 42 12.09 -11.09 25.48
CA GLY A 42 11.11 -10.06 25.15
C GLY A 42 11.35 -9.48 23.75
N ALA A 43 10.29 -9.37 22.96
CA ALA A 43 10.37 -8.92 21.56
C ALA A 43 9.77 -7.54 21.31
N PHE A 44 9.17 -6.89 22.32
CA PHE A 44 8.47 -5.62 22.13
C PHE A 44 9.42 -4.55 21.60
N SER A 45 8.87 -3.64 20.78
CA SER A 45 9.56 -2.37 20.53
C SER A 45 9.53 -1.48 21.79
N VAL A 46 10.38 -0.46 21.85
CA VAL A 46 10.44 0.47 22.98
C VAL A 46 9.14 1.28 23.06
N ALA A 47 8.64 1.77 21.92
CA ALA A 47 7.37 2.48 21.83
C ALA A 47 6.20 1.60 22.29
N GLN A 48 6.16 0.33 21.86
CA GLN A 48 5.16 -0.64 22.29
C GLN A 48 5.22 -0.91 23.80
N ALA A 49 6.42 -1.16 24.35
CA ALA A 49 6.60 -1.45 25.77
C ALA A 49 6.20 -0.25 26.65
N THR A 50 6.56 0.96 26.24
CA THR A 50 6.21 2.20 26.92
C THR A 50 4.70 2.38 27.01
N GLU A 51 3.97 2.11 25.92
CA GLU A 51 2.50 2.16 25.91
C GLU A 51 1.90 0.98 26.69
N PHE A 52 2.45 -0.23 26.58
CA PHE A 52 1.91 -1.39 27.27
C PHE A 52 1.83 -1.21 28.79
N VAL A 53 2.88 -0.64 29.41
CA VAL A 53 2.94 -0.43 30.86
C VAL A 53 2.08 0.75 31.36
N THR A 54 1.43 1.51 30.48
CA THR A 54 0.36 2.46 30.89
C THR A 54 -0.96 1.73 31.15
N HIS A 55 -1.16 0.58 30.51
CA HIS A 55 -2.41 -0.20 30.57
C HIS A 55 -2.29 -1.48 31.41
N TRP A 56 -1.08 -2.00 31.61
CA TRP A 56 -0.87 -3.28 32.28
C TRP A 56 0.26 -3.21 33.31
N ARG A 57 0.11 -3.99 34.38
CA ARG A 57 1.20 -4.29 35.31
C ARG A 57 1.37 -5.79 35.48
N VAL A 58 2.61 -6.23 35.71
CA VAL A 58 2.92 -7.62 36.06
C VAL A 58 2.56 -7.85 37.52
N VAL A 59 1.81 -8.91 37.80
CA VAL A 59 1.41 -9.27 39.17
C VAL A 59 2.20 -10.47 39.66
N ASN A 60 2.36 -11.49 38.81
CA ASN A 60 3.16 -12.67 39.10
C ASN A 60 3.58 -13.37 37.82
N GLN A 61 4.76 -13.99 37.82
CA GLN A 61 5.18 -14.91 36.78
C GLN A 61 5.65 -16.21 37.42
N TYR A 62 5.29 -17.32 36.77
CA TYR A 62 5.75 -18.65 37.11
C TYR A 62 6.43 -19.29 35.89
N THR A 63 7.66 -19.76 36.09
CA THR A 63 8.49 -20.35 35.05
C THR A 63 9.11 -21.66 35.53
N VAL A 64 9.08 -22.70 34.71
CA VAL A 64 9.75 -23.99 34.93
C VAL A 64 10.76 -24.22 33.80
N PRO A 65 12.03 -23.82 33.96
CA PRO A 65 13.03 -23.92 32.91
C PRO A 65 13.23 -25.36 32.41
N SER A 66 13.36 -25.55 31.09
CA SER A 66 13.75 -26.83 30.48
C SER A 66 15.23 -26.78 30.08
N PHE A 67 15.99 -27.85 30.31
CA PHE A 67 17.37 -28.00 29.80
C PHE A 67 17.46 -29.25 28.92
N PHE A 68 17.35 -29.07 27.60
CA PHE A 68 17.31 -30.19 26.61
C PHE A 68 16.28 -31.28 26.94
N GLY A 69 15.16 -30.93 27.60
CA GLY A 69 14.16 -31.89 28.05
C GLY A 69 14.61 -32.80 29.20
N LEU A 70 15.77 -32.54 29.82
CA LEU A 70 16.34 -33.36 30.90
C LEU A 70 15.83 -32.95 32.29
N THR A 71 15.41 -31.69 32.49
CA THR A 71 14.89 -31.15 33.76
C THR A 71 13.84 -30.07 33.47
N GLY A 72 12.67 -30.11 34.14
CA GLY A 72 11.61 -29.10 33.98
C GLY A 72 10.70 -29.29 32.76
N SER A 73 9.53 -28.63 32.72
CA SER A 73 8.55 -28.77 31.64
C SER A 73 8.66 -27.74 30.52
N GLY A 74 9.39 -26.64 30.73
CA GLY A 74 9.43 -25.48 29.83
C GLY A 74 8.28 -24.49 30.04
N PHE A 75 7.32 -24.79 30.92
CA PHE A 75 6.13 -23.98 31.18
C PHE A 75 6.49 -22.57 31.68
N SER A 76 5.83 -21.55 31.12
CA SER A 76 5.91 -20.17 31.60
C SER A 76 4.55 -19.50 31.45
N ALA A 77 4.10 -18.82 32.51
CA ALA A 77 2.89 -18.02 32.48
C ALA A 77 2.99 -16.80 33.38
N THR A 78 2.39 -15.70 32.92
CA THR A 78 2.39 -14.39 33.57
C THR A 78 0.96 -13.95 33.84
N VAL A 79 0.71 -13.45 35.05
CA VAL A 79 -0.53 -12.78 35.42
C VAL A 79 -0.32 -11.29 35.32
N PHE A 80 -1.11 -10.66 34.45
CA PHE A 80 -1.20 -9.21 34.30
C PHE A 80 -2.48 -8.70 34.94
N GLU A 81 -2.44 -7.48 35.45
CA GLU A 81 -3.64 -6.74 35.85
C GLU A 81 -3.79 -5.49 34.99
N SER A 82 -5.03 -5.23 34.56
CA SER A 82 -5.37 -4.03 33.82
C SER A 82 -5.35 -2.81 34.74
N LEU A 83 -4.63 -1.77 34.35
CA LEU A 83 -4.64 -0.46 35.00
C LEU A 83 -5.87 0.37 34.58
N ASP A 84 -6.45 0.09 33.41
CA ASP A 84 -7.69 0.70 32.94
C ASP A 84 -8.92 0.16 33.69
N GLN A 85 -8.86 -1.10 34.11
CA GLN A 85 -9.92 -1.81 34.84
C GLN A 85 -9.32 -2.54 36.06
N PRO A 86 -9.04 -1.83 37.17
CA PRO A 86 -8.43 -2.43 38.35
C PRO A 86 -9.19 -3.67 38.85
N GLY A 87 -8.46 -4.72 39.19
CA GLY A 87 -9.03 -6.02 39.55
C GLY A 87 -9.42 -6.93 38.38
N LYS A 88 -9.30 -6.47 37.13
CA LYS A 88 -9.38 -7.33 35.95
C LYS A 88 -8.00 -7.92 35.65
N TYR A 89 -7.92 -9.25 35.62
CA TYR A 89 -6.67 -9.99 35.40
C TYR A 89 -6.69 -10.75 34.08
N THR A 90 -5.52 -10.82 33.44
CA THR A 90 -5.26 -11.70 32.30
C THR A 90 -4.14 -12.67 32.64
N PHE A 91 -4.42 -13.95 32.44
CA PHE A 91 -3.48 -15.05 32.58
C PHE A 91 -2.89 -15.38 31.20
N ALA A 92 -1.67 -14.94 30.93
CA ALA A 92 -1.01 -15.12 29.65
C ALA A 92 0.00 -16.27 29.72
N VAL A 93 -0.08 -17.20 28.77
CA VAL A 93 0.78 -18.39 28.72
C VAL A 93 1.73 -18.30 27.53
N ARG A 94 3.02 -18.47 27.81
CA ARG A 94 4.07 -18.48 26.80
C ARG A 94 3.95 -19.73 25.93
N GLY A 95 4.15 -19.57 24.64
CA GLY A 95 4.33 -20.70 23.73
C GLY A 95 5.78 -21.18 23.63
N THR A 96 6.05 -21.98 22.60
CA THR A 96 7.41 -22.45 22.26
C THR A 96 8.33 -21.28 21.95
N GLU A 97 9.54 -21.27 22.50
CA GLU A 97 10.61 -20.32 22.14
C GLU A 97 11.48 -20.92 21.01
N PRO A 98 11.37 -20.45 19.76
CA PRO A 98 12.05 -21.09 18.62
C PRO A 98 13.58 -20.94 18.65
N THR A 99 14.11 -19.95 19.38
CA THR A 99 15.56 -19.74 19.57
C THR A 99 16.17 -20.74 20.57
N LYS A 100 15.34 -21.50 21.29
CA LYS A 100 15.75 -22.56 22.20
C LYS A 100 15.40 -23.91 21.55
N ALA A 101 16.41 -24.56 20.96
CA ALA A 101 16.26 -25.90 20.35
C ALA A 101 15.63 -26.96 21.30
N SER A 102 15.73 -26.74 22.63
CA SER A 102 15.07 -27.53 23.67
C SER A 102 13.55 -27.41 23.67
N ASP A 103 13.00 -26.25 23.31
CA ASP A 103 11.57 -25.96 23.40
C ASP A 103 10.87 -26.50 22.15
N LEU A 104 11.46 -26.30 20.96
CA LEU A 104 10.93 -26.86 19.71
C LEU A 104 10.84 -28.39 19.72
N SER A 105 11.84 -29.07 20.32
CA SER A 105 11.88 -30.53 20.42
C SER A 105 10.94 -31.08 21.50
N ALA A 106 10.77 -30.39 22.64
CA ALA A 106 9.84 -30.78 23.69
C ALA A 106 8.37 -30.56 23.26
N ASP A 107 8.10 -29.46 22.56
CA ASP A 107 6.74 -29.00 22.26
C ASP A 107 6.13 -29.74 21.07
N ALA A 108 6.92 -30.01 20.02
CA ALA A 108 6.49 -30.80 18.87
C ALA A 108 6.35 -32.31 19.20
N PHE A 109 7.24 -32.85 20.05
CA PHE A 109 7.21 -34.27 20.41
C PHE A 109 6.10 -34.60 21.43
N GLY A 110 5.81 -33.68 22.36
CA GLY A 110 4.70 -33.81 23.31
C GLY A 110 3.35 -33.86 22.62
N ILE A 111 2.99 -32.81 21.86
CA ILE A 111 1.71 -32.78 21.14
C ILE A 111 1.66 -33.85 20.03
N GLY A 112 2.76 -34.02 19.28
CA GLY A 112 2.89 -34.99 18.20
C GLY A 112 2.73 -36.45 18.62
N GLY A 113 3.26 -36.80 19.81
CA GLY A 113 3.28 -38.18 20.31
C GLY A 113 2.26 -38.51 21.40
N GLN A 114 1.80 -37.51 22.16
CA GLN A 114 0.89 -37.67 23.31
C GLN A 114 -0.46 -36.95 23.14
N GLY A 115 -0.65 -36.18 22.05
CA GLY A 115 -1.90 -35.49 21.75
C GLY A 115 -2.22 -34.29 22.67
N ILE A 116 -1.42 -34.06 23.71
CA ILE A 116 -1.43 -32.92 24.62
C ILE A 116 -0.01 -32.66 25.13
N ALA A 117 0.34 -31.40 25.43
CA ALA A 117 1.57 -31.09 26.17
C ALA A 117 1.41 -31.42 27.68
N LEU A 118 1.34 -32.71 28.01
CA LEU A 118 0.90 -33.21 29.32
C LEU A 118 1.61 -32.58 30.52
N ARG A 119 2.94 -32.50 30.49
CA ARG A 119 3.73 -31.96 31.61
C ARG A 119 3.47 -30.47 31.82
N GLN A 120 3.39 -29.69 30.74
CA GLN A 120 3.07 -28.26 30.81
C GLN A 120 1.60 -28.03 31.21
N ALA A 121 0.68 -28.89 30.79
CA ALA A 121 -0.72 -28.86 31.23
C ALA A 121 -0.86 -29.11 32.75
N ILE A 122 -0.04 -30.01 33.31
CA ILE A 122 0.01 -30.25 34.76
C ILE A 122 0.58 -29.03 35.49
N ASP A 123 1.65 -28.42 34.99
CA ASP A 123 2.20 -27.19 35.59
C ASP A 123 1.25 -26.00 35.50
N LEU A 124 0.54 -25.86 34.38
CA LEU A 124 -0.53 -24.87 34.20
C LEU A 124 -1.63 -25.04 35.25
N TYR A 125 -2.13 -26.26 35.40
CA TYR A 125 -3.13 -26.59 36.42
C TYR A 125 -2.62 -26.25 37.83
N ASN A 126 -1.38 -26.64 38.14
CA ASN A 126 -0.78 -26.40 39.46
C ASN A 126 -0.56 -24.92 39.74
N TYR A 127 -0.10 -24.15 38.75
CA TYR A 127 0.08 -22.71 38.91
C TYR A 127 -1.26 -22.02 39.09
N ARG A 128 -2.29 -22.40 38.31
CA ARG A 128 -3.63 -21.84 38.50
C ARG A 128 -4.20 -22.11 39.89
N LYS A 129 -4.02 -23.32 40.43
CA LYS A 129 -4.45 -23.65 41.80
C LYS A 129 -3.65 -22.92 42.88
N SER A 130 -2.39 -22.59 42.60
CA SER A 130 -1.59 -21.79 43.53
C SER A 130 -2.03 -20.33 43.55
N LEU A 131 -2.53 -19.79 42.43
CA LEU A 131 -3.20 -18.49 42.38
C LEU A 131 -4.53 -18.57 43.15
N GLY A 132 -4.66 -17.73 44.18
CA GLY A 132 -5.78 -17.76 45.12
C GLY A 132 -5.53 -18.58 46.39
N THR A 133 -4.43 -19.33 46.46
CA THR A 133 -4.01 -20.03 47.69
C THR A 133 -3.12 -19.12 48.53
N ALA A 134 -3.60 -18.71 49.70
CA ALA A 134 -2.87 -17.82 50.61
C ALA A 134 -1.48 -18.37 50.98
N SER A 135 -0.55 -17.48 51.29
CA SER A 135 0.83 -17.89 51.58
C SER A 135 0.91 -18.92 52.70
N GLY A 136 1.62 -20.03 52.46
CA GLY A 136 1.75 -21.15 53.41
C GLY A 136 0.57 -22.12 53.46
N GLN A 137 -0.50 -21.90 52.68
CA GLN A 137 -1.60 -22.86 52.54
C GLN A 137 -1.29 -23.93 51.47
N ILE A 138 -1.92 -25.10 51.63
CA ILE A 138 -1.76 -26.26 50.74
C ILE A 138 -2.94 -26.32 49.77
N TYR A 139 -2.67 -26.69 48.53
CA TYR A 139 -3.71 -26.99 47.53
C TYR A 139 -3.50 -28.40 46.96
N LYS A 140 -4.50 -28.92 46.26
CA LYS A 140 -4.38 -30.21 45.56
C LYS A 140 -3.66 -30.02 44.23
N ALA A 141 -2.39 -30.43 44.20
CA ALA A 141 -1.55 -30.38 43.02
C ALA A 141 -1.66 -31.68 42.22
N ALA A 142 -1.73 -31.56 40.89
CA ALA A 142 -1.66 -32.67 39.96
C ALA A 142 -0.21 -33.09 39.72
N TYR A 143 0.01 -34.40 39.54
CA TYR A 143 1.30 -34.95 39.19
C TYR A 143 1.16 -36.31 38.51
N LEU A 144 2.23 -36.75 37.84
CA LEU A 144 2.33 -38.10 37.29
C LEU A 144 2.86 -39.04 38.36
N LYS A 145 2.02 -39.97 38.81
CA LYS A 145 2.38 -41.02 39.75
C LYS A 145 2.91 -42.22 38.96
N VAL A 146 4.20 -42.52 39.13
CA VAL A 146 4.86 -43.68 38.51
C VAL A 146 4.24 -44.98 39.02
N ASP A 147 3.87 -45.85 38.08
CA ASP A 147 3.52 -47.25 38.33
C ASP A 147 4.79 -48.10 38.20
N ALA A 148 5.41 -48.41 39.35
CA ALA A 148 6.67 -49.14 39.38
C ALA A 148 6.58 -50.55 38.74
N PRO A 149 5.53 -51.36 38.99
CA PRO A 149 5.35 -52.64 38.32
C PRO A 149 5.30 -52.53 36.79
N ALA A 150 4.44 -51.66 36.24
CA ALA A 150 4.29 -51.52 34.80
C ALA A 150 5.57 -50.94 34.15
N THR A 151 6.24 -50.01 34.82
CA THR A 151 7.53 -49.45 34.37
C THR A 151 8.61 -50.52 34.30
N ALA A 152 8.71 -51.39 35.30
CA ALA A 152 9.67 -52.48 35.33
C ALA A 152 9.44 -53.48 34.17
N LEU A 153 8.17 -53.73 33.81
CA LEU A 153 7.81 -54.59 32.68
C LEU A 153 8.14 -53.96 31.32
N LEU A 154 7.96 -52.64 31.16
CA LEU A 154 8.15 -51.96 29.87
C LEU A 154 9.61 -51.61 29.58
N THR A 155 10.43 -51.39 30.61
CA THR A 155 11.85 -51.01 30.49
C THR A 155 12.69 -51.89 29.56
N PRO A 156 12.70 -53.23 29.69
CA PRO A 156 13.49 -54.06 28.79
C PRO A 156 13.02 -53.99 27.33
N LEU A 157 11.70 -53.86 27.09
CA LEU A 157 11.14 -53.71 25.74
C LEU A 157 11.55 -52.38 25.09
N TRP A 158 11.56 -51.30 25.87
CA TRP A 158 11.97 -49.98 25.40
C TRP A 158 13.47 -49.97 25.02
N LEU A 159 14.34 -50.51 25.88
CA LEU A 159 15.78 -50.60 25.61
C LEU A 159 16.08 -51.43 24.35
N ALA A 160 15.31 -52.50 24.13
CA ALA A 160 15.46 -53.37 22.97
C ALA A 160 14.76 -52.82 21.70
N SER A 161 13.98 -51.73 21.80
CA SER A 161 13.20 -51.17 20.69
C SER A 161 14.05 -50.56 19.57
N THR A 162 15.36 -50.47 19.76
CA THR A 162 16.34 -50.11 18.73
C THR A 162 16.58 -51.23 17.71
N LEU A 163 16.16 -52.47 18.03
CA LEU A 163 16.27 -53.62 17.14
C LEU A 163 15.01 -53.80 16.27
N PRO A 164 15.15 -54.12 14.96
CA PRO A 164 14.02 -54.40 14.07
C PRO A 164 13.10 -55.49 14.63
N GLY A 165 11.78 -55.30 14.58
CA GLY A 165 10.76 -56.22 15.11
C GLY A 165 10.42 -56.03 16.60
N LEU A 166 11.39 -55.69 17.45
CA LEU A 166 11.11 -55.40 18.87
C LEU A 166 10.51 -54.00 19.09
N ARG A 167 10.73 -53.08 18.13
CA ARG A 167 10.04 -51.79 18.10
C ARG A 167 8.52 -51.94 18.04
N GLU A 168 8.03 -52.89 17.24
CA GLU A 168 6.59 -53.16 17.09
C GLU A 168 6.00 -53.73 18.38
N VAL A 169 6.74 -54.61 19.06
CA VAL A 169 6.35 -55.18 20.37
C VAL A 169 6.27 -54.09 21.44
N TYR A 170 7.27 -53.20 21.52
CA TYR A 170 7.22 -52.04 22.42
C TYR A 170 6.03 -51.14 22.11
N ASN A 171 5.80 -50.82 20.82
CA ASN A 171 4.68 -49.97 20.42
C ASN A 171 3.32 -50.63 20.76
N ALA A 172 3.17 -51.94 20.57
CA ALA A 172 1.94 -52.66 20.94
C ALA A 172 1.70 -52.64 22.47
N ALA A 173 2.75 -52.86 23.27
CA ALA A 173 2.67 -52.80 24.73
C ALA A 173 2.33 -51.37 25.22
N LYS A 174 2.96 -50.35 24.62
CA LYS A 174 2.65 -48.93 24.86
C LYS A 174 1.17 -48.64 24.58
N THR A 175 0.67 -49.03 23.41
CA THR A 175 -0.74 -48.83 23.03
C THR A 175 -1.71 -49.52 23.99
N LEU A 176 -1.39 -50.74 24.47
CA LEU A 176 -2.21 -51.45 25.45
C LEU A 176 -2.26 -50.74 26.79
N LEU A 177 -1.12 -50.33 27.33
CA LEU A 177 -1.02 -49.59 28.58
C LEU A 177 -1.74 -48.24 28.49
N GLU A 178 -1.57 -47.55 27.37
CA GLU A 178 -2.35 -46.34 27.08
C GLU A 178 -3.85 -46.68 27.04
N GLY A 179 -4.29 -47.74 26.38
CA GLY A 179 -5.68 -48.19 26.39
C GLY A 179 -6.26 -48.45 27.80
N GLN A 180 -5.41 -48.78 28.78
CA GLN A 180 -5.80 -48.98 30.19
C GLN A 180 -5.78 -47.68 31.02
N GLY A 181 -5.47 -46.54 30.42
CA GLY A 181 -5.46 -45.24 31.09
C GLY A 181 -4.10 -44.80 31.62
N PHE A 182 -3.02 -45.53 31.34
CA PHE A 182 -1.67 -45.11 31.70
C PHE A 182 -1.10 -44.09 30.70
N TRP A 183 -0.14 -43.30 31.18
CA TRP A 183 0.73 -42.43 30.41
C TRP A 183 2.09 -43.11 30.27
N VAL A 184 2.63 -43.17 29.06
CA VAL A 184 3.87 -43.89 28.76
C VAL A 184 4.90 -42.95 28.14
N GLU A 185 5.98 -42.68 28.86
CA GLU A 185 7.11 -41.84 28.41
C GLU A 185 8.42 -42.65 28.43
N GLY A 186 8.88 -43.05 27.24
CA GLY A 186 9.98 -44.01 27.11
C GLY A 186 9.58 -45.35 27.74
N SER A 187 10.25 -45.74 28.83
CA SER A 187 9.87 -46.91 29.64
C SER A 187 9.00 -46.58 30.85
N THR A 188 8.83 -45.30 31.19
CA THR A 188 8.12 -44.88 32.40
C THR A 188 6.62 -44.96 32.18
N VAL A 189 5.94 -45.70 33.04
CA VAL A 189 4.48 -45.85 33.03
C VAL A 189 3.92 -45.12 34.24
N SER A 190 2.96 -44.21 34.02
CA SER A 190 2.41 -43.34 35.07
C SER A 190 0.89 -43.18 34.96
N THR A 191 0.26 -42.73 36.04
CA THR A 191 -1.15 -42.27 36.06
C THR A 191 -1.22 -40.84 36.56
N LEU A 192 -2.24 -40.09 36.13
CA LEU A 192 -2.51 -38.77 36.70
C LEU A 192 -3.07 -38.94 38.11
N ALA A 193 -2.56 -38.16 39.07
CA ALA A 193 -3.00 -38.20 40.46
C ALA A 193 -3.01 -36.79 41.08
N LEU A 194 -3.78 -36.61 42.16
CA LEU A 194 -3.75 -35.41 43.00
C LEU A 194 -3.06 -35.71 44.34
N GLY A 195 -2.26 -34.77 44.81
CA GLY A 195 -1.60 -34.81 46.11
C GLY A 195 -1.55 -33.43 46.75
N ASP A 196 -1.24 -33.39 48.05
CA ASP A 196 -1.00 -32.12 48.73
C ASP A 196 0.24 -31.43 48.15
N SER A 197 0.13 -30.16 47.80
CA SER A 197 1.17 -29.41 47.08
C SER A 197 2.55 -29.45 47.74
N ASN A 198 2.63 -29.57 49.06
CA ASN A 198 3.88 -29.71 49.82
C ASN A 198 4.43 -31.16 49.88
N VAL A 199 3.64 -32.17 49.53
CA VAL A 199 4.01 -33.61 49.60
C VAL A 199 4.21 -34.23 48.21
N VAL A 200 3.70 -33.61 47.14
CA VAL A 200 3.94 -34.09 45.77
C VAL A 200 5.45 -34.23 45.50
N PRO A 201 5.90 -35.38 44.95
CA PRO A 201 7.30 -35.61 44.64
C PRO A 201 7.83 -34.57 43.66
N VAL A 202 9.00 -34.01 43.94
CA VAL A 202 9.76 -33.23 42.96
C VAL A 202 10.31 -34.23 41.95
N SER A 203 9.56 -34.50 40.88
CA SER A 203 10.09 -35.25 39.75
C SER A 203 10.87 -34.29 38.84
N ALA A 204 11.82 -34.81 38.06
CA ALA A 204 12.45 -34.07 36.98
C ALA A 204 11.36 -33.56 36.02
N GLY A 205 10.96 -32.29 36.17
CA GLY A 205 9.82 -31.72 35.44
C GLY A 205 8.85 -30.88 36.25
N LEU A 206 8.63 -31.18 37.54
CA LEU A 206 7.55 -30.59 38.35
C LEU A 206 8.12 -29.89 39.59
N GLU A 207 9.04 -28.94 39.42
CA GLU A 207 9.77 -28.35 40.55
C GLU A 207 8.95 -27.41 41.45
N ALA A 208 7.83 -26.80 41.00
CA ALA A 208 7.38 -25.57 41.67
C ALA A 208 5.87 -25.43 41.99
N GLY A 209 5.11 -26.52 42.08
CA GLY A 209 3.76 -26.51 42.70
C GLY A 209 3.74 -26.18 44.21
N ARG A 210 4.87 -25.87 44.85
CA ARG A 210 4.95 -25.53 46.29
C ARG A 210 4.83 -24.04 46.58
N ARG A 211 4.94 -23.18 45.58
CA ARG A 211 4.91 -21.72 45.79
C ARG A 211 3.47 -21.23 45.75
N THR A 212 2.97 -20.81 46.91
CA THR A 212 1.74 -20.02 47.03
C THR A 212 1.99 -18.64 46.44
N ALA A 213 1.23 -18.27 45.41
CA ALA A 213 1.18 -16.89 44.97
C ALA A 213 0.24 -16.12 45.89
N THR A 214 0.68 -14.98 46.44
CA THR A 214 -0.19 -14.10 47.26
C THR A 214 -1.28 -13.40 46.44
N VAL A 215 -1.39 -13.74 45.16
CA VAL A 215 -2.28 -13.12 44.19
C VAL A 215 -3.63 -13.83 44.22
N GLN A 216 -4.67 -13.06 44.53
CA GLN A 216 -6.05 -13.49 44.41
C GLN A 216 -6.57 -12.99 43.06
N LEU A 217 -6.72 -13.91 42.10
CA LEU A 217 -7.50 -13.60 40.90
C LEU A 217 -8.95 -13.33 41.33
N GLY A 218 -9.63 -12.41 40.64
CA GLY A 218 -11.07 -12.20 40.83
C GLY A 218 -11.88 -13.47 40.53
N SER A 219 -13.20 -13.40 40.72
CA SER A 219 -14.12 -14.51 40.40
C SER A 219 -14.11 -14.91 38.91
N SER A 220 -13.53 -14.07 38.06
CA SER A 220 -13.33 -14.30 36.63
C SER A 220 -12.04 -13.64 36.15
N TYR A 221 -11.39 -14.22 35.13
CA TYR A 221 -10.21 -13.67 34.49
C TYR A 221 -10.15 -14.05 33.01
N ASP A 222 -9.39 -13.29 32.22
CA ASP A 222 -9.16 -13.57 30.80
C ASP A 222 -7.92 -14.47 30.65
N VAL A 223 -7.87 -15.29 29.62
CA VAL A 223 -6.74 -16.19 29.35
C VAL A 223 -6.30 -16.06 27.92
N VAL A 224 -4.98 -15.98 27.70
CA VAL A 224 -4.43 -15.79 26.36
C VAL A 224 -3.13 -16.56 26.15
N GLY A 225 -2.92 -17.07 24.94
CA GLY A 225 -1.67 -17.70 24.58
C GLY A 225 -1.42 -17.81 23.08
N HIS A 226 -0.15 -17.91 22.71
CA HIS A 226 0.29 -18.17 21.34
C HIS A 226 0.90 -19.55 21.20
N SER A 227 0.85 -20.17 20.01
CA SER A 227 1.53 -21.43 19.75
C SER A 227 1.09 -22.48 20.78
N LEU A 228 2.03 -23.24 21.35
CA LEU A 228 1.77 -24.14 22.47
C LEU A 228 1.08 -23.44 23.66
N GLY A 229 1.37 -22.17 23.94
CA GLY A 229 0.69 -21.39 24.96
C GLY A 229 -0.81 -21.27 24.65
N GLY A 230 -1.16 -21.07 23.37
CA GLY A 230 -2.53 -21.11 22.86
C GLY A 230 -3.23 -22.45 23.16
N HIS A 231 -2.54 -23.56 22.89
CA HIS A 231 -3.04 -24.90 23.23
C HIS A 231 -3.23 -25.09 24.74
N LEU A 232 -2.30 -24.61 25.56
CA LEU A 232 -2.38 -24.67 27.01
C LEU A 232 -3.54 -23.83 27.56
N VAL A 233 -3.81 -22.64 27.02
CA VAL A 233 -4.96 -21.87 27.48
C VAL A 233 -6.29 -22.47 27.05
N MET A 234 -6.34 -23.22 25.95
CA MET A 234 -7.50 -24.08 25.63
C MET A 234 -7.69 -25.19 26.68
N VAL A 235 -6.60 -25.77 27.19
CA VAL A 235 -6.65 -26.72 28.31
C VAL A 235 -7.22 -26.03 29.55
N LEU A 236 -6.70 -24.86 29.93
CA LEU A 236 -7.17 -24.11 31.10
C LEU A 236 -8.66 -23.73 30.96
N GLY A 237 -9.07 -23.24 29.79
CA GLY A 237 -10.46 -22.91 29.49
C GLY A 237 -11.41 -24.09 29.63
N ARG A 238 -10.95 -25.33 29.39
CA ARG A 238 -11.77 -26.53 29.61
C ARG A 238 -11.82 -26.96 31.08
N LEU A 239 -10.82 -26.60 31.87
CA LEU A 239 -10.65 -27.07 33.25
C LEU A 239 -11.12 -26.08 34.33
N ASP A 240 -11.10 -24.78 34.04
CA ASP A 240 -11.48 -23.73 34.98
C ASP A 240 -12.60 -22.85 34.43
N ASN A 241 -13.77 -22.95 35.05
CA ASN A 241 -14.96 -22.17 34.68
C ASN A 241 -14.82 -20.67 35.01
N SER A 242 -13.77 -20.29 35.74
CA SER A 242 -13.44 -18.89 36.06
C SER A 242 -12.72 -18.20 34.88
N ALA A 243 -12.26 -18.94 33.88
CA ALA A 243 -11.73 -18.39 32.62
C ALA A 243 -12.89 -17.83 31.78
N ALA A 244 -13.13 -16.53 31.87
CA ALA A 244 -14.26 -15.86 31.23
C ALA A 244 -14.11 -15.80 29.70
N SER A 245 -12.89 -15.54 29.21
CA SER A 245 -12.55 -15.57 27.79
C SER A 245 -11.23 -16.30 27.57
N VAL A 246 -11.16 -17.10 26.50
CA VAL A 246 -9.95 -17.79 26.08
C VAL A 246 -9.59 -17.33 24.68
N GLU A 247 -8.52 -16.57 24.55
CA GLU A 247 -7.99 -16.09 23.28
C GLU A 247 -6.75 -16.89 22.88
N THR A 248 -6.70 -17.34 21.64
CA THR A 248 -5.55 -18.10 21.14
C THR A 248 -5.01 -17.53 19.83
N PHE A 249 -3.69 -17.56 19.70
CA PHE A 249 -2.99 -17.16 18.49
C PHE A 249 -2.17 -18.34 17.96
N ASN A 250 -2.42 -18.76 16.72
CA ASN A 250 -1.77 -19.92 16.09
C ASN A 250 -1.67 -21.19 17.01
N PRO A 251 -2.72 -21.59 17.76
CA PRO A 251 -2.61 -22.74 18.65
C PRO A 251 -2.50 -24.07 17.87
N PRO A 252 -1.70 -25.04 18.33
CA PRO A 252 -1.85 -26.42 17.90
C PRO A 252 -3.14 -27.02 18.49
N PHE A 253 -3.86 -27.82 17.69
CA PHE A 253 -5.06 -28.53 18.13
C PHE A 253 -4.73 -29.73 19.05
N PHE A 254 -5.77 -30.34 19.64
CA PHE A 254 -5.67 -31.57 20.43
C PHE A 254 -5.62 -32.81 19.53
N ASP A 255 -4.83 -33.81 19.93
CA ASP A 255 -4.66 -35.09 19.24
C ASP A 255 -4.49 -34.98 17.69
N PRO A 256 -3.67 -34.06 17.15
CA PRO A 256 -3.63 -33.86 15.70
C PRO A 256 -3.08 -35.08 14.93
N PHE A 257 -2.33 -35.98 15.59
CA PHE A 257 -1.57 -37.06 14.95
C PHE A 257 -1.85 -38.47 15.52
N THR A 258 -2.68 -38.61 16.55
CA THR A 258 -2.90 -39.89 17.24
C THR A 258 -4.27 -40.47 16.90
N SER A 259 -4.36 -41.80 16.71
CA SER A 259 -5.64 -42.52 16.58
C SER A 259 -6.36 -42.75 17.92
N VAL A 260 -5.72 -42.35 19.02
CA VAL A 260 -6.22 -42.46 20.40
C VAL A 260 -6.41 -41.05 20.95
N ASN A 261 -7.59 -40.77 21.51
CA ASN A 261 -7.96 -39.47 22.08
C ASN A 261 -7.33 -39.29 23.48
N LEU A 262 -6.02 -39.01 23.50
CA LEU A 262 -5.24 -38.86 24.72
C LEU A 262 -5.54 -37.55 25.44
N SER A 263 -5.88 -36.49 24.71
CA SER A 263 -6.33 -35.23 25.31
C SER A 263 -7.62 -35.42 26.11
N GLN A 264 -8.63 -36.12 25.58
CA GLN A 264 -9.87 -36.42 26.29
C GLN A 264 -9.62 -37.25 27.55
N ARG A 265 -8.64 -38.16 27.52
CA ARG A 265 -8.23 -38.91 28.71
C ARG A 265 -7.74 -37.98 29.80
N PHE A 266 -6.84 -37.04 29.47
CA PHE A 266 -6.35 -36.06 30.45
C PHE A 266 -7.51 -35.29 31.10
N PHE A 267 -8.43 -34.74 30.29
CA PHE A 267 -9.59 -34.02 30.79
C PHE A 267 -10.47 -34.91 31.68
N THR A 268 -10.77 -36.14 31.23
CA THR A 268 -11.63 -37.08 31.96
C THR A 268 -11.00 -37.49 33.30
N GLN A 269 -9.71 -37.85 33.31
CA GLN A 269 -9.00 -38.24 34.53
C GLN A 269 -8.95 -37.08 35.52
N LEU A 270 -8.61 -35.87 35.06
CA LEU A 270 -8.49 -34.72 35.95
C LEU A 270 -9.87 -34.28 36.50
N GLN A 271 -10.92 -34.30 35.69
CA GLN A 271 -12.29 -34.03 36.12
C GLN A 271 -12.78 -35.05 37.17
N GLN A 272 -12.48 -36.34 36.96
CA GLN A 272 -12.81 -37.39 37.93
C GLN A 272 -12.07 -37.19 39.26
N LEU A 273 -10.80 -36.77 39.21
CA LEU A 273 -10.00 -36.49 40.40
C LEU A 273 -10.48 -35.24 41.16
N GLU A 274 -10.86 -34.18 40.44
CA GLU A 274 -11.35 -32.91 41.03
C GLU A 274 -12.82 -32.97 41.47
N ASN A 275 -13.60 -33.93 40.96
CA ASN A 275 -15.05 -34.02 41.14
C ASN A 275 -15.78 -32.73 40.68
N THR A 276 -15.36 -32.15 39.56
CA THR A 276 -15.90 -30.89 39.01
C THR A 276 -16.41 -31.06 37.58
N ALA A 277 -17.50 -30.37 37.23
CA ALA A 277 -17.98 -30.24 35.85
C ALA A 277 -17.14 -29.22 35.06
N SER A 278 -16.92 -29.48 33.77
CA SER A 278 -16.01 -28.72 32.88
C SER A 278 -16.68 -27.72 31.95
N GLY A 279 -16.02 -26.57 31.75
CA GLY A 279 -16.01 -25.79 30.51
C GLY A 279 -16.21 -24.27 30.67
N SER A 280 -15.29 -23.47 30.13
CA SER A 280 -15.50 -22.07 29.77
C SER A 280 -16.52 -21.94 28.63
N THR A 281 -17.29 -20.86 28.64
CA THR A 281 -18.40 -20.64 27.70
C THR A 281 -17.97 -20.05 26.35
N SER A 282 -16.73 -19.59 26.18
CA SER A 282 -16.25 -19.01 24.91
C SER A 282 -14.75 -19.17 24.67
N ILE A 283 -14.38 -19.76 23.54
CA ILE A 283 -13.00 -19.81 23.01
C ILE A 283 -13.00 -19.02 21.70
N ARG A 284 -12.06 -18.09 21.53
CA ARG A 284 -11.81 -17.35 20.29
C ARG A 284 -10.44 -17.73 19.74
N ASN A 285 -10.41 -18.09 18.46
CA ASN A 285 -9.21 -18.57 17.79
C ASN A 285 -8.79 -17.62 16.66
N ALA A 286 -7.55 -17.15 16.68
CA ALA A 286 -6.96 -16.30 15.65
C ALA A 286 -5.64 -16.89 15.11
N PHE A 287 -5.35 -16.67 13.83
CA PHE A 287 -4.11 -17.16 13.21
C PHE A 287 -3.68 -16.32 12.01
N MET A 288 -2.40 -16.39 11.66
CA MET A 288 -1.82 -15.73 10.48
C MET A 288 -2.21 -16.46 9.20
N ALA A 289 -2.77 -15.74 8.23
CA ALA A 289 -3.05 -16.26 6.90
C ALA A 289 -1.80 -16.15 6.02
N SER A 290 -1.22 -17.28 5.59
CA SER A 290 -0.17 -17.25 4.56
C SER A 290 -0.80 -16.97 3.19
N GLN A 291 -0.26 -15.99 2.46
CA GLN A 291 -0.55 -15.81 1.04
C GLN A 291 0.11 -16.94 0.24
N ASN A 292 -0.64 -18.02 0.07
CA ASN A 292 -0.52 -19.10 -0.91
C ASN A 292 -1.04 -20.35 -0.23
N TYR A 293 -1.99 -20.99 -0.89
CA TYR A 293 -2.54 -22.29 -0.53
C TYR A 293 -1.41 -23.20 -0.03
N VAL A 294 -1.44 -23.54 1.26
CA VAL A 294 -0.60 -24.60 1.81
C VAL A 294 -0.90 -25.85 1.00
N VAL A 295 0.06 -26.25 0.19
CA VAL A 295 0.01 -27.44 -0.64
C VAL A 295 -0.32 -28.63 0.27
N SER A 296 -1.25 -29.46 -0.20
CA SER A 296 -1.53 -30.78 0.37
C SER A 296 -0.21 -31.52 0.65
N GLY A 297 0.15 -31.71 1.92
CA GLY A 297 1.36 -32.44 2.32
C GLY A 297 2.21 -31.82 3.45
N ASP A 298 1.96 -30.59 3.88
CA ASP A 298 2.73 -29.98 4.98
C ASP A 298 2.20 -30.42 6.37
N LEU A 299 3.08 -30.60 7.37
CA LEU A 299 2.73 -31.02 8.74
C LEU A 299 1.68 -30.10 9.40
N VAL A 300 1.56 -28.87 8.88
CA VAL A 300 0.63 -27.81 9.27
C VAL A 300 -0.80 -28.02 8.73
N ASN A 301 -1.00 -28.85 7.70
CA ASN A 301 -2.33 -29.18 7.16
C ASN A 301 -3.12 -30.20 8.02
N LEU A 302 -2.59 -30.62 9.17
CA LEU A 302 -3.26 -31.46 10.17
C LEU A 302 -3.77 -30.66 11.40
N ILE A 303 -3.75 -29.33 11.32
CA ILE A 303 -4.31 -28.37 12.29
C ILE A 303 -5.87 -28.30 12.12
N GLY A 304 -6.52 -29.46 11.92
CA GLY A 304 -7.81 -29.50 11.21
C GLY A 304 -8.78 -30.63 11.56
N ALA A 305 -8.80 -31.17 12.78
CA ALA A 305 -9.84 -32.12 13.17
C ALA A 305 -10.49 -31.76 14.52
N THR A 306 -11.73 -31.26 14.43
CA THR A 306 -12.69 -30.84 15.46
C THR A 306 -12.51 -29.43 16.06
N ARG A 307 -13.35 -28.48 15.59
CA ARG A 307 -13.40 -27.07 16.02
C ARG A 307 -14.77 -26.72 16.65
N PRO A 308 -14.84 -25.85 17.67
CA PRO A 308 -16.08 -25.18 18.09
C PRO A 308 -16.46 -23.94 17.25
N ASP A 309 -15.52 -23.30 16.54
CA ASP A 309 -15.68 -21.99 15.89
C ASP A 309 -14.84 -21.82 14.59
N VAL A 310 -15.17 -20.79 13.78
CA VAL A 310 -14.43 -20.40 12.56
C VAL A 310 -13.34 -19.40 12.94
N PRO A 311 -12.05 -19.69 12.70
CA PRO A 311 -10.96 -18.84 13.16
C PRO A 311 -10.85 -17.53 12.38
N SER A 312 -10.40 -16.47 13.07
CA SER A 312 -10.13 -15.17 12.48
C SER A 312 -8.76 -15.15 11.80
N GLN A 313 -8.74 -14.85 10.50
CA GLN A 313 -7.51 -14.76 9.71
C GLN A 313 -6.89 -13.37 9.84
N ILE A 314 -5.62 -13.33 10.25
CA ILE A 314 -4.81 -12.12 10.37
C ILE A 314 -3.89 -12.04 9.16
N PHE A 315 -3.84 -10.88 8.52
CA PHE A 315 -2.88 -10.62 7.44
C PHE A 315 -1.43 -10.82 7.93
N SER A 316 -0.59 -11.42 7.07
CA SER A 316 0.79 -11.77 7.38
C SER A 316 1.77 -11.15 6.39
N GLU A 317 2.77 -10.44 6.91
CA GLU A 317 3.95 -9.95 6.18
C GLU A 317 5.01 -11.05 5.96
N GLY A 318 4.56 -12.24 5.56
CA GLY A 318 5.39 -13.45 5.57
C GLY A 318 6.33 -13.54 4.37
N GLU A 319 7.63 -13.29 4.58
CA GLU A 319 8.67 -13.66 3.62
C GLU A 319 8.89 -15.18 3.55
N GLY A 320 8.93 -15.69 2.32
CA GLY A 320 9.47 -17.01 1.95
C GLY A 320 8.47 -18.18 1.97
N PRO A 321 8.78 -19.28 1.26
CA PRO A 321 7.90 -20.45 1.08
C PRO A 321 7.70 -21.32 2.34
N ASN A 322 8.20 -20.91 3.51
CA ASN A 322 8.24 -21.75 4.72
C ASN A 322 7.20 -21.30 5.76
N ALA A 323 6.25 -22.17 6.11
CA ALA A 323 5.20 -21.90 7.09
C ALA A 323 5.69 -21.49 8.51
N LEU A 324 6.96 -21.75 8.85
CA LEU A 324 7.55 -21.38 10.14
C LEU A 324 7.80 -19.87 10.31
N THR A 325 8.00 -19.10 9.23
CA THR A 325 8.22 -17.64 9.32
C THR A 325 6.92 -16.86 9.57
N ALA A 326 5.75 -17.47 9.30
CA ALA A 326 4.43 -16.91 9.59
C ALA A 326 3.95 -17.19 11.03
N HIS A 327 4.65 -18.05 11.78
CA HIS A 327 4.30 -18.45 13.16
C HIS A 327 4.98 -17.56 14.22
N SER A 328 4.83 -16.25 14.08
CA SER A 328 5.53 -15.25 14.90
C SER A 328 4.53 -14.35 15.63
N MET A 329 4.62 -14.29 16.97
CA MET A 329 3.78 -13.35 17.73
C MET A 329 4.07 -11.90 17.41
N PRO A 330 5.33 -11.44 17.37
CA PRO A 330 5.63 -10.07 16.98
C PRO A 330 4.88 -9.64 15.71
N LYS A 331 4.93 -10.46 14.65
CA LYS A 331 4.24 -10.18 13.38
C LYS A 331 2.71 -10.15 13.53
N ILE A 332 2.13 -11.06 14.32
CA ILE A 332 0.69 -11.04 14.64
C ILE A 332 0.30 -9.74 15.33
N THR A 333 1.07 -9.37 16.36
CA THR A 333 0.80 -8.18 17.16
C THR A 333 0.94 -6.93 16.30
N ASP A 334 1.94 -6.87 15.42
CA ASP A 334 2.20 -5.72 14.53
C ASP A 334 1.07 -5.54 13.53
N ALA A 335 0.63 -6.62 12.88
CA ALA A 335 -0.54 -6.58 12.00
C ALA A 335 -1.76 -6.09 12.78
N LEU A 336 -2.05 -6.69 13.95
CA LEU A 336 -3.19 -6.31 14.79
C LEU A 336 -3.10 -4.87 15.31
N ALA A 337 -1.90 -4.31 15.48
CA ALA A 337 -1.72 -2.91 15.83
C ALA A 337 -2.24 -1.99 14.72
N VAL A 338 -1.96 -2.34 13.45
CA VAL A 338 -2.51 -1.62 12.29
C VAL A 338 -4.03 -1.84 12.16
N TYR A 339 -4.54 -3.06 12.34
CA TYR A 339 -5.99 -3.30 12.39
C TYR A 339 -6.67 -2.44 13.46
N ALA A 340 -6.08 -2.37 14.66
CA ALA A 340 -6.60 -1.57 15.76
C ALA A 340 -6.53 -0.08 15.48
N LEU A 341 -5.52 0.41 14.75
CA LEU A 341 -5.47 1.79 14.26
C LEU A 341 -6.65 2.06 13.31
N PHE A 342 -6.78 1.28 12.23
CA PHE A 342 -7.85 1.47 11.24
C PHE A 342 -9.23 1.43 11.90
N ALA A 343 -9.49 0.46 12.78
CA ALA A 343 -10.74 0.34 13.51
C ALA A 343 -10.96 1.41 14.59
N LYS A 344 -9.91 2.11 15.01
CA LYS A 344 -10.00 3.29 15.89
C LYS A 344 -10.33 4.55 15.09
N LEU A 345 -9.77 4.67 13.88
CA LEU A 345 -10.06 5.78 12.96
C LEU A 345 -11.48 5.68 12.39
N ASP A 346 -11.88 4.48 11.98
CA ASP A 346 -13.24 4.17 11.53
C ASP A 346 -13.82 3.01 12.36
N PRO A 347 -14.65 3.32 13.39
CA PRO A 347 -15.29 2.32 14.22
C PRO A 347 -16.20 1.34 13.46
N SER A 348 -16.70 1.69 12.27
CA SER A 348 -17.60 0.83 11.49
C SER A 348 -16.91 -0.46 11.00
N LEU A 349 -15.58 -0.41 10.79
CA LEU A 349 -14.77 -1.56 10.39
C LEU A 349 -14.79 -2.71 11.41
N ASN A 350 -15.14 -2.44 12.67
CA ASN A 350 -15.31 -3.49 13.68
C ASN A 350 -16.47 -4.45 13.37
N THR A 351 -17.46 -4.04 12.58
CA THR A 351 -18.59 -4.90 12.20
C THR A 351 -18.24 -5.92 11.12
N GLY A 352 -17.36 -5.54 10.19
CA GLY A 352 -16.87 -6.41 9.11
C GLY A 352 -15.73 -7.34 9.55
N GLY A 353 -15.20 -7.16 10.77
CA GLY A 353 -14.07 -7.94 11.30
C GLY A 353 -12.79 -7.73 10.50
N LEU A 354 -11.78 -8.57 10.72
CA LEU A 354 -10.45 -8.42 10.11
C LEU A 354 -10.50 -8.38 8.57
N ASN A 355 -11.45 -9.07 7.95
CA ASN A 355 -11.57 -9.09 6.48
C ASN A 355 -11.83 -7.70 5.87
N SER A 356 -12.40 -6.76 6.64
CA SER A 356 -12.63 -5.38 6.18
C SER A 356 -11.35 -4.59 5.92
N ILE A 357 -10.24 -4.97 6.56
CA ILE A 357 -8.95 -4.28 6.48
C ILE A 357 -7.89 -5.16 5.81
N ALA A 358 -8.02 -6.50 5.86
CA ALA A 358 -7.04 -7.42 5.29
C ALA A 358 -6.78 -7.17 3.79
N GLY A 359 -7.82 -6.83 3.03
CA GLY A 359 -7.68 -6.46 1.62
C GLY A 359 -6.82 -5.20 1.43
N ILE A 360 -7.02 -4.18 2.26
CA ILE A 360 -6.26 -2.93 2.23
C ILE A 360 -4.77 -3.21 2.46
N LEU A 361 -4.43 -3.93 3.54
CA LEU A 361 -3.03 -4.22 3.88
C LEU A 361 -2.34 -5.01 2.77
N LYS A 362 -3.02 -6.03 2.25
CA LYS A 362 -2.53 -6.87 1.14
C LYS A 362 -2.34 -6.08 -0.17
N ALA A 363 -3.16 -5.07 -0.41
CA ALA A 363 -3.05 -4.22 -1.59
C ALA A 363 -2.10 -3.02 -1.41
N SER A 364 -1.53 -2.80 -0.21
CA SER A 364 -0.71 -1.62 0.09
C SER A 364 0.74 -1.73 -0.41
N SER A 365 1.27 -2.94 -0.62
CA SER A 365 2.62 -3.17 -1.13
C SER A 365 2.74 -4.54 -1.78
N SER A 366 3.51 -4.65 -2.87
CA SER A 366 3.92 -5.93 -3.48
C SER A 366 5.07 -6.61 -2.78
N ILE A 367 5.70 -5.93 -1.82
CA ILE A 367 6.70 -6.48 -0.91
C ILE A 367 5.99 -6.72 0.41
N ALA A 368 5.69 -7.98 0.72
CA ALA A 368 4.90 -8.37 1.87
C ALA A 368 5.46 -7.83 3.21
N ALA A 369 6.78 -7.66 3.33
CA ALA A 369 7.45 -7.13 4.51
C ALA A 369 7.26 -5.62 4.76
N ASN A 370 6.62 -4.92 3.81
CA ASN A 370 6.43 -3.47 3.83
C ASN A 370 4.94 -3.08 3.88
N SER A 371 4.03 -4.06 3.92
CA SER A 371 2.59 -3.82 3.71
C SER A 371 1.96 -3.05 4.86
N LEU A 372 2.37 -3.30 6.11
CA LEU A 372 1.88 -2.56 7.26
C LEU A 372 2.39 -1.11 7.25
N GLU A 373 3.69 -0.93 6.99
CA GLU A 373 4.35 0.37 6.91
C GLU A 373 3.76 1.20 5.79
N ALA A 374 3.53 0.61 4.61
CA ALA A 374 2.91 1.30 3.48
C ALA A 374 1.49 1.79 3.80
N ALA A 375 0.67 0.96 4.47
CA ALA A 375 -0.67 1.35 4.89
C ALA A 375 -0.64 2.51 5.91
N VAL A 376 0.31 2.48 6.86
CA VAL A 376 0.49 3.56 7.85
C VAL A 376 1.09 4.81 7.20
N ALA A 377 2.00 4.68 6.25
CA ALA A 377 2.58 5.79 5.49
C ALA A 377 1.53 6.53 4.66
N ALA A 378 0.58 5.81 4.05
CA ALA A 378 -0.55 6.41 3.34
C ALA A 378 -1.42 7.27 4.28
N LEU A 379 -1.67 6.82 5.52
CA LEU A 379 -2.34 7.63 6.54
C LEU A 379 -1.47 8.81 7.01
N GLY A 380 -0.16 8.60 7.13
CA GLY A 380 0.83 9.60 7.54
C GLY A 380 0.82 10.83 6.63
N LYS A 381 0.79 10.61 5.31
CA LYS A 381 0.75 11.71 4.34
C LYS A 381 -0.40 12.67 4.63
N LEU A 382 -1.61 12.15 4.91
CA LEU A 382 -2.81 12.95 5.20
C LEU A 382 -2.67 13.92 6.38
N VAL A 383 -1.70 13.68 7.27
CA VAL A 383 -1.42 14.53 8.44
C VAL A 383 -0.06 15.23 8.34
N GLY A 384 0.47 15.35 7.12
CA GLY A 384 1.73 16.05 6.84
C GLY A 384 2.96 15.29 7.33
N ARG A 385 2.89 13.96 7.43
CA ARG A 385 4.01 13.10 7.84
C ARG A 385 4.46 12.23 6.69
N THR A 386 5.78 12.16 6.50
CA THR A 386 6.40 11.28 5.50
C THR A 386 7.13 10.19 6.24
N TYR A 387 6.66 8.96 6.08
CA TYR A 387 7.29 7.77 6.64
C TYR A 387 7.92 6.95 5.51
N SER A 388 9.06 6.33 5.79
CA SER A 388 9.59 5.33 4.87
C SER A 388 8.70 4.10 4.91
N ALA A 389 8.21 3.67 3.76
CA ALA A 389 7.51 2.38 3.62
C ALA A 389 8.50 1.21 3.51
N ILE A 390 9.81 1.47 3.45
CA ILE A 390 10.89 0.50 3.28
C ILE A 390 11.84 0.64 4.46
N GLU A 391 12.31 -0.48 5.04
CA GLU A 391 13.30 -0.49 6.13
C GLU A 391 12.85 0.17 7.46
N ALA A 392 11.55 0.37 7.68
CA ALA A 392 11.08 0.82 8.98
C ALA A 392 11.34 -0.27 10.04
N THR A 393 11.87 0.13 11.19
CA THR A 393 11.98 -0.78 12.32
C THR A 393 10.62 -0.99 12.97
N ARG A 394 10.48 -2.05 13.75
CA ARG A 394 9.29 -2.25 14.59
C ARG A 394 9.02 -1.06 15.52
N ASP A 395 10.05 -0.38 16.00
CA ASP A 395 9.88 0.82 16.84
C ASP A 395 9.32 2.01 16.06
N ASP A 396 9.76 2.17 14.81
CA ASP A 396 9.22 3.18 13.90
C ASP A 396 7.73 2.93 13.63
N LEU A 397 7.33 1.68 13.34
CA LEU A 397 5.92 1.33 13.14
C LEU A 397 5.05 1.77 14.33
N TYR A 398 5.40 1.40 15.56
CA TYR A 398 4.60 1.76 16.74
C TYR A 398 4.63 3.25 17.05
N THR A 399 5.74 3.92 16.78
CA THR A 399 5.84 5.37 16.89
C THR A 399 4.87 6.04 15.91
N HIS A 400 4.88 5.64 14.63
CA HIS A 400 3.96 6.15 13.62
C HIS A 400 2.49 5.85 13.94
N LEU A 401 2.18 4.64 14.44
CA LEU A 401 0.83 4.31 14.89
C LEU A 401 0.33 5.28 15.97
N LYS A 402 1.18 5.62 16.95
CA LYS A 402 0.84 6.58 18.02
C LYS A 402 0.67 8.00 17.48
N GLU A 403 1.52 8.41 16.55
CA GLU A 403 1.39 9.69 15.86
C GLU A 403 0.06 9.80 15.11
N MET A 404 -0.34 8.75 14.36
CA MET A 404 -1.62 8.71 13.66
C MET A 404 -2.81 8.77 14.61
N GLN A 405 -2.77 8.00 15.69
CA GLN A 405 -3.85 8.04 16.70
C GLN A 405 -4.01 9.43 17.32
N THR A 406 -2.91 10.17 17.48
CA THR A 406 -2.91 11.53 18.01
C THR A 406 -3.41 12.53 16.98
N ALA A 407 -2.91 12.46 15.75
CA ALA A 407 -3.23 13.40 14.68
C ALA A 407 -4.71 13.36 14.27
N PHE A 408 -5.33 12.17 14.30
CA PHE A 408 -6.75 12.00 13.98
C PHE A 408 -7.67 12.02 15.21
N GLN A 409 -7.15 12.35 16.40
CA GLN A 409 -7.97 12.36 17.61
C GLN A 409 -9.16 13.33 17.49
N GLY A 410 -10.36 12.83 17.77
CA GLY A 410 -11.60 13.62 17.71
C GLY A 410 -12.12 13.91 16.30
N LYS A 411 -11.50 13.33 15.26
CA LYS A 411 -12.01 13.38 13.88
C LYS A 411 -13.04 12.27 13.66
N SER A 412 -14.03 12.53 12.81
CA SER A 412 -14.98 11.52 12.34
C SER A 412 -14.55 11.10 10.94
N LEU A 413 -13.92 9.92 10.84
CA LEU A 413 -13.40 9.39 9.58
C LEU A 413 -14.17 8.16 9.15
N THR A 414 -14.24 7.94 7.83
CA THR A 414 -14.71 6.69 7.23
C THR A 414 -13.65 6.20 6.25
N ILE A 415 -13.21 4.96 6.42
CA ILE A 415 -12.22 4.34 5.53
C ILE A 415 -12.97 3.41 4.58
N VAL A 416 -12.84 3.69 3.28
CA VAL A 416 -13.48 2.89 2.23
C VAL A 416 -12.39 2.16 1.45
N SER A 417 -12.44 0.83 1.47
CA SER A 417 -11.54 0.00 0.67
C SER A 417 -11.91 0.09 -0.82
N LEU A 418 -10.90 0.27 -1.68
CA LEU A 418 -11.05 0.20 -3.13
C LEU A 418 -10.75 -1.20 -3.69
N THR A 419 -10.28 -2.13 -2.87
CA THR A 419 -9.71 -3.42 -3.32
C THR A 419 -10.72 -4.38 -3.94
N ASN A 420 -12.02 -4.12 -3.79
CA ASN A 420 -13.11 -4.91 -4.35
C ASN A 420 -13.87 -4.16 -5.46
N MET A 421 -13.34 -3.03 -5.95
CA MET A 421 -13.94 -2.21 -7.00
C MET A 421 -13.23 -2.41 -8.33
N THR A 422 -13.97 -2.33 -9.43
CA THR A 422 -13.44 -2.22 -10.79
C THR A 422 -12.80 -0.85 -11.02
N ALA A 423 -11.90 -0.76 -12.00
CA ALA A 423 -11.38 0.55 -12.44
C ALA A 423 -12.50 1.50 -12.88
N GLY A 424 -13.54 0.98 -13.54
CA GLY A 424 -14.71 1.77 -13.95
C GLY A 424 -15.51 2.33 -12.76
N GLU A 425 -15.69 1.56 -11.69
CA GLU A 425 -16.33 2.04 -10.46
C GLU A 425 -15.48 3.09 -9.75
N ILE A 426 -14.16 2.88 -9.65
CA ILE A 426 -13.25 3.86 -9.05
C ILE A 426 -13.27 5.17 -9.85
N LYS A 427 -13.21 5.09 -11.19
CA LYS A 427 -13.33 6.24 -12.10
C LYS A 427 -14.65 6.98 -11.87
N ALA A 428 -15.77 6.27 -11.80
CA ALA A 428 -17.09 6.86 -11.61
C ALA A 428 -17.20 7.63 -10.28
N ILE A 429 -16.60 7.10 -9.20
CA ILE A 429 -16.53 7.79 -7.92
C ILE A 429 -15.62 9.02 -8.02
N ALA A 430 -14.44 8.91 -8.64
CA ALA A 430 -13.48 10.00 -8.75
C ALA A 430 -14.00 11.19 -9.58
N ALA A 431 -14.88 10.93 -10.54
CA ALA A 431 -15.54 11.92 -11.38
C ALA A 431 -16.60 12.77 -10.66
N ASP A 432 -17.02 12.38 -9.44
CA ASP A 432 -17.89 13.21 -8.61
C ASP A 432 -17.07 14.37 -8.01
N PRO A 433 -17.43 15.65 -8.23
CA PRO A 433 -16.70 16.81 -7.71
C PRO A 433 -16.46 16.77 -6.20
N ASP A 434 -17.36 16.17 -5.42
CA ASP A 434 -17.26 16.09 -3.96
C ASP A 434 -16.28 14.99 -3.48
N MET A 435 -15.87 14.08 -4.37
CA MET A 435 -15.04 12.92 -4.05
C MET A 435 -13.53 13.18 -4.21
N ILE A 436 -13.03 14.26 -3.60
CA ILE A 436 -11.60 14.62 -3.61
C ILE A 436 -10.69 13.52 -3.04
N ALA A 437 -11.18 12.76 -2.05
CA ALA A 437 -10.45 11.66 -1.44
C ALA A 437 -10.11 10.54 -2.45
N THR A 438 -11.02 10.28 -3.41
CA THR A 438 -10.79 9.28 -4.46
C THR A 438 -9.78 9.76 -5.49
N ARG A 439 -9.84 11.04 -5.87
CA ARG A 439 -8.84 11.64 -6.77
C ARG A 439 -7.44 11.63 -6.13
N TYR A 440 -7.36 11.92 -4.84
CA TYR A 440 -6.11 11.76 -4.08
C TYR A 440 -5.62 10.31 -4.08
N ALA A 441 -6.49 9.33 -3.84
CA ALA A 441 -6.09 7.92 -3.88
C ALA A 441 -5.62 7.46 -5.27
N LEU A 442 -6.21 7.97 -6.36
CA LEU A 442 -5.70 7.73 -7.71
C LEU A 442 -4.30 8.31 -7.92
N LYS A 443 -4.07 9.54 -7.45
CA LYS A 443 -2.77 10.20 -7.58
C LYS A 443 -1.68 9.47 -6.80
N GLU A 444 -1.96 9.10 -5.55
CA GLU A 444 -1.02 8.41 -4.66
C GLU A 444 -0.99 6.88 -4.81
N LEU A 445 -1.84 6.33 -5.69
CA LEU A 445 -2.04 4.89 -5.87
C LEU A 445 -2.40 4.14 -4.58
N ASN A 446 -3.23 4.77 -3.73
CA ASN A 446 -3.67 4.20 -2.45
C ASN A 446 -4.83 3.20 -2.63
N PRO A 447 -4.82 2.02 -1.96
CA PRO A 447 -5.87 1.01 -2.08
C PRO A 447 -7.15 1.32 -1.28
N PHE A 448 -7.23 2.50 -0.67
CA PHE A 448 -8.36 2.96 0.13
C PHE A 448 -8.46 4.48 0.10
N ILE A 449 -9.63 5.01 0.47
CA ILE A 449 -9.88 6.44 0.69
C ILE A 449 -10.26 6.70 2.14
N VAL A 450 -10.01 7.93 2.62
CA VAL A 450 -10.34 8.36 3.97
C VAL A 450 -11.29 9.57 3.90
N LEU A 451 -12.59 9.31 4.02
CA LEU A 451 -13.59 10.36 4.07
C LEU A 451 -13.51 11.11 5.40
N GLY A 452 -13.68 12.43 5.37
CA GLY A 452 -13.55 13.31 6.55
C GLY A 452 -12.12 13.74 6.88
N ALA A 453 -11.12 13.27 6.13
CA ALA A 453 -9.76 13.81 6.17
C ALA A 453 -9.67 15.18 5.45
N ASP A 454 -8.65 15.96 5.80
CA ASP A 454 -8.38 17.25 5.16
C ASP A 454 -7.41 17.06 3.98
N TYR A 455 -7.88 17.43 2.79
CA TYR A 455 -7.12 17.31 1.55
C TYR A 455 -6.61 18.65 1.01
N SER A 456 -6.85 19.78 1.72
CA SER A 456 -6.53 21.11 1.19
C SER A 456 -5.04 21.28 0.86
N HIS A 457 -4.16 20.66 1.65
CA HIS A 457 -2.71 20.69 1.42
C HIS A 457 -2.28 19.99 0.12
N PHE A 458 -3.06 19.03 -0.37
CA PHE A 458 -2.79 18.33 -1.64
C PHE A 458 -3.48 18.95 -2.84
N ASN A 459 -4.22 20.03 -2.63
CA ASN A 459 -5.03 20.71 -3.64
C ASN A 459 -4.83 22.23 -3.58
N MET A 460 -3.65 22.70 -3.17
CA MET A 460 -3.38 24.13 -3.00
C MET A 460 -3.41 24.89 -4.33
N ASN A 461 -2.98 24.24 -5.41
CA ASN A 461 -3.00 24.79 -6.77
C ASN A 461 -4.10 24.16 -7.63
N GLY A 462 -4.98 23.33 -7.04
CA GLY A 462 -6.04 22.64 -7.77
C GLY A 462 -5.60 21.31 -8.38
N GLU A 463 -4.55 20.69 -7.85
CA GLU A 463 -3.94 19.45 -8.39
C GLU A 463 -4.84 18.21 -8.33
N LEU A 464 -5.97 18.32 -7.64
CA LEU A 464 -7.04 17.32 -7.57
C LEU A 464 -8.34 17.84 -8.19
N ASN A 465 -8.33 18.96 -8.91
CA ASN A 465 -9.52 19.50 -9.56
C ASN A 465 -9.78 18.78 -10.89
N LEU A 466 -11.05 18.48 -11.14
CA LEU A 466 -11.51 17.96 -12.43
C LEU A 466 -11.43 19.07 -13.47
N VAL A 467 -11.09 18.69 -14.71
CA VAL A 467 -11.18 19.60 -15.87
C VAL A 467 -12.64 20.03 -16.08
N ASP A 468 -12.88 21.34 -16.08
CA ASP A 468 -14.20 21.94 -16.27
C ASP A 468 -14.52 22.20 -17.76
N ALA A 469 -15.68 22.80 -18.04
CA ALA A 469 -16.11 23.10 -19.41
C ALA A 469 -15.24 24.15 -20.14
N ASN A 470 -14.40 24.89 -19.42
CA ASN A 470 -13.46 25.87 -19.96
C ASN A 470 -12.03 25.29 -20.06
N GLY A 471 -11.85 23.99 -19.79
CA GLY A 471 -10.54 23.34 -19.78
C GLY A 471 -9.72 23.60 -18.52
N GLN A 472 -10.31 24.14 -17.45
CA GLN A 472 -9.60 24.45 -16.21
C GLN A 472 -9.66 23.27 -15.24
N GLY A 473 -8.52 22.89 -14.65
CA GLY A 473 -8.34 21.70 -13.81
C GLY A 473 -7.26 20.76 -14.37
N ASP A 474 -6.85 19.76 -13.59
CA ASP A 474 -5.74 18.87 -13.96
C ASP A 474 -6.18 17.46 -14.33
N LEU A 475 -7.33 17.04 -13.81
CA LEU A 475 -7.73 15.64 -13.88
C LEU A 475 -8.81 15.47 -14.94
N SER A 476 -8.38 15.17 -16.17
CA SER A 476 -9.28 14.90 -17.29
C SER A 476 -10.00 13.55 -17.16
N THR A 477 -11.06 13.36 -17.96
CA THR A 477 -11.78 12.07 -17.97
C THR A 477 -10.90 10.91 -18.45
N HIS A 478 -9.98 11.17 -19.38
CA HIS A 478 -9.01 10.19 -19.86
C HIS A 478 -7.97 9.86 -18.78
N TRP A 479 -7.43 10.88 -18.10
CA TRP A 479 -6.54 10.69 -16.97
C TRP A 479 -7.18 9.82 -15.88
N LEU A 480 -8.42 10.12 -15.48
CA LEU A 480 -9.15 9.34 -14.47
C LEU A 480 -9.34 7.87 -14.86
N GLU A 481 -9.59 7.60 -16.14
CA GLU A 481 -9.77 6.25 -16.67
C GLU A 481 -8.49 5.43 -16.54
N ASP A 482 -7.38 5.96 -17.04
CA ASP A 482 -6.12 5.22 -17.08
C ASP A 482 -5.47 5.16 -15.71
N ARG A 483 -5.62 6.20 -14.87
CA ARG A 483 -5.11 6.18 -13.49
C ARG A 483 -5.90 5.20 -12.62
N ALA A 484 -7.22 5.10 -12.79
CA ALA A 484 -8.02 4.08 -12.13
C ALA A 484 -7.63 2.66 -12.59
N ALA A 485 -7.33 2.49 -13.87
CA ALA A 485 -6.81 1.23 -14.39
C ALA A 485 -5.44 0.88 -13.77
N MET A 486 -4.52 1.85 -13.68
CA MET A 486 -3.21 1.69 -13.06
C MET A 486 -3.31 1.31 -11.57
N LEU A 487 -4.19 1.97 -10.82
CA LEU A 487 -4.43 1.64 -9.41
C LEU A 487 -4.98 0.21 -9.27
N ALA A 488 -5.97 -0.18 -10.07
CA ALA A 488 -6.52 -1.54 -10.04
C ALA A 488 -5.44 -2.60 -10.32
N TRP A 489 -4.57 -2.38 -11.32
CA TRP A 489 -3.45 -3.28 -11.60
C TRP A 489 -2.39 -3.27 -10.52
N THR A 490 -2.12 -2.13 -9.88
CA THR A 490 -1.21 -2.02 -8.73
C THR A 490 -1.73 -2.83 -7.55
N MET A 491 -2.99 -2.64 -7.16
CA MET A 491 -3.61 -3.44 -6.10
C MET A 491 -3.54 -4.93 -6.43
N LYS A 492 -3.77 -5.28 -7.70
CA LYS A 492 -3.72 -6.67 -8.15
C LYS A 492 -2.33 -7.28 -8.01
N LEU A 493 -1.30 -6.59 -8.51
CA LEU A 493 0.10 -6.99 -8.38
C LEU A 493 0.53 -7.11 -6.91
N ASN A 494 0.13 -6.14 -6.09
CA ASN A 494 0.38 -6.15 -4.65
C ASN A 494 -0.26 -7.39 -3.99
N THR A 495 -1.52 -7.69 -4.34
CA THR A 495 -2.23 -8.86 -3.80
C THR A 495 -1.70 -10.21 -4.29
N GLU A 496 -0.85 -10.24 -5.31
CA GLU A 496 -0.19 -11.44 -5.80
C GLU A 496 1.31 -11.47 -5.44
N ASP A 497 1.78 -10.51 -4.62
CA ASP A 497 3.17 -10.30 -4.25
C ASP A 497 4.12 -10.21 -5.47
N ARG A 498 3.68 -9.47 -6.51
CA ARG A 498 4.41 -9.27 -7.75
C ARG A 498 4.87 -7.83 -7.89
N VAL A 499 6.17 -7.62 -8.11
CA VAL A 499 6.76 -6.28 -8.11
C VAL A 499 6.41 -5.49 -9.38
N THR A 500 6.43 -6.12 -10.57
CA THR A 500 6.31 -5.35 -11.83
C THR A 500 5.50 -6.00 -12.96
N SER A 501 5.09 -7.28 -12.89
CA SER A 501 4.47 -7.92 -14.08
C SER A 501 3.46 -9.04 -13.87
N LEU A 502 2.49 -9.16 -14.78
CA LEU A 502 1.55 -10.28 -14.95
C LEU A 502 1.72 -10.96 -16.33
N ALA A 503 1.74 -12.30 -16.38
CA ALA A 503 1.79 -13.07 -17.64
C ALA A 503 0.42 -13.15 -18.35
N VAL A 504 0.39 -13.15 -19.69
CA VAL A 504 -0.83 -13.15 -20.55
C VAL A 504 -1.28 -14.57 -20.95
N PRO A 505 -2.60 -14.83 -21.14
CA PRO A 505 -3.72 -13.88 -21.06
C PRO A 505 -4.27 -13.78 -19.65
N TYR A 506 -3.99 -12.65 -18.99
CA TYR A 506 -4.63 -12.31 -17.73
C TYR A 506 -5.84 -11.44 -18.02
N THR A 507 -7.01 -12.07 -18.07
CA THR A 507 -8.29 -11.34 -18.02
C THR A 507 -8.59 -11.04 -16.56
N ASP A 508 -8.49 -9.78 -16.16
CA ASP A 508 -9.11 -9.35 -14.91
C ASP A 508 -10.63 -9.35 -15.13
N PRO A 509 -11.44 -10.11 -14.36
CA PRO A 509 -12.90 -10.02 -14.43
C PRO A 509 -13.44 -8.62 -14.13
N LEU A 510 -12.65 -7.74 -13.52
CA LEU A 510 -12.94 -6.33 -13.26
C LEU A 510 -12.47 -5.38 -14.39
N GLN A 511 -11.71 -5.88 -15.38
CA GLN A 511 -11.30 -5.17 -16.60
C GLN A 511 -11.32 -6.11 -17.83
N PRO A 512 -12.51 -6.52 -18.31
CA PRO A 512 -12.61 -7.40 -19.47
C PRO A 512 -12.16 -6.68 -20.75
N GLY A 513 -11.11 -7.17 -21.44
CA GLY A 513 -10.83 -6.79 -22.83
C GLY A 513 -9.39 -6.42 -23.20
N VAL A 514 -8.42 -6.46 -22.29
CA VAL A 514 -7.03 -6.13 -22.63
C VAL A 514 -6.37 -7.27 -23.42
N THR A 515 -6.27 -7.11 -24.74
CA THR A 515 -5.66 -8.10 -25.66
C THR A 515 -4.22 -7.77 -26.04
N ALA A 516 -3.78 -6.52 -25.87
CA ALA A 516 -2.43 -6.04 -26.18
C ALA A 516 -1.59 -5.85 -24.91
N ALA A 517 -0.26 -5.99 -25.02
CA ALA A 517 0.66 -5.74 -23.92
C ALA A 517 0.70 -4.23 -23.59
N GLN A 518 0.65 -3.88 -22.31
CA GLN A 518 0.58 -2.51 -21.79
C GLN A 518 1.77 -2.21 -20.87
N TYR A 519 2.12 -0.94 -20.79
CA TYR A 519 3.15 -0.39 -19.92
C TYR A 519 2.62 0.88 -19.25
N PHE A 520 2.58 0.90 -17.92
CA PHE A 520 2.27 2.10 -17.14
C PHE A 520 3.55 2.66 -16.53
N ASP A 521 3.75 3.97 -16.62
CA ASP A 521 4.88 4.70 -16.05
C ASP A 521 4.34 5.90 -15.28
N ASP A 522 4.44 5.86 -13.95
CA ASP A 522 4.12 6.99 -13.10
C ASP A 522 5.41 7.68 -12.67
N ARG A 523 5.73 8.79 -13.30
CA ARG A 523 7.00 9.48 -13.06
C ARG A 523 7.08 10.13 -11.69
N ALA A 524 5.94 10.54 -11.13
CA ALA A 524 5.87 11.14 -9.81
C ALA A 524 6.28 10.17 -8.69
N SER A 525 5.79 8.93 -8.72
CA SER A 525 6.18 7.88 -7.75
C SER A 525 7.38 7.03 -8.19
N GLY A 526 7.72 7.06 -9.48
CA GLY A 526 8.67 6.14 -10.11
C GLY A 526 8.11 4.74 -10.38
N GLN A 527 6.81 4.51 -10.14
CA GLN A 527 6.19 3.19 -10.30
C GLN A 527 6.02 2.80 -11.77
N LYS A 528 6.39 1.56 -12.10
CA LYS A 528 6.30 1.00 -13.45
C LYS A 528 5.59 -0.35 -13.45
N LEU A 529 4.60 -0.51 -14.32
CA LEU A 529 3.85 -1.77 -14.47
C LEU A 529 3.97 -2.31 -15.89
N TYR A 530 4.26 -3.61 -16.02
CA TYR A 530 4.38 -4.31 -17.29
C TYR A 530 3.31 -5.41 -17.38
N LEU A 531 2.33 -5.25 -18.26
CA LEU A 531 1.26 -6.22 -18.48
C LEU A 531 1.45 -6.84 -19.86
N GLY A 532 1.66 -8.16 -19.98
CA GLY A 532 2.03 -8.73 -21.29
C GLY A 532 2.97 -9.93 -21.23
N ALA A 533 2.92 -10.84 -22.22
CA ALA A 533 3.90 -11.92 -22.32
C ALA A 533 5.30 -11.41 -22.74
N GLU A 534 6.29 -11.90 -22.00
CA GLU A 534 7.75 -11.85 -22.14
C GLU A 534 8.52 -10.53 -21.89
N ASN A 535 9.18 -10.53 -20.73
CA ASN A 535 10.35 -9.72 -20.34
C ASN A 535 11.64 -10.15 -21.08
N THR A 536 11.58 -10.66 -22.31
CA THR A 536 12.78 -11.15 -23.05
C THR A 536 13.57 -10.03 -23.74
N GLY A 537 13.63 -8.84 -23.13
CA GLY A 537 14.48 -7.76 -23.64
C GLY A 537 14.03 -7.18 -24.98
N GLY A 538 12.77 -7.40 -25.39
CA GLY A 538 12.17 -6.63 -26.47
C GLY A 538 12.05 -5.17 -26.07
N SER A 539 12.47 -4.25 -26.95
CA SER A 539 12.41 -2.80 -26.73
C SER A 539 11.00 -2.37 -26.28
N ASN A 540 10.90 -1.32 -25.44
CA ASN A 540 9.64 -0.71 -24.99
C ASN A 540 8.68 -0.30 -26.15
N GLU A 541 9.13 -0.37 -27.40
CA GLU A 541 8.41 -0.03 -28.63
C GLU A 541 7.26 -0.99 -29.01
N THR A 542 7.13 -2.17 -28.38
CA THR A 542 6.07 -3.16 -28.69
C THR A 542 4.89 -3.18 -27.70
N ARG A 543 4.85 -2.24 -26.75
CA ARG A 543 3.79 -2.13 -25.74
C ARG A 543 3.10 -0.79 -25.85
N ARG A 544 1.77 -0.82 -25.67
CA ARG A 544 0.98 0.39 -25.49
C ARG A 544 1.36 1.04 -24.17
N ARG A 545 1.77 2.31 -24.19
CA ARG A 545 2.27 3.06 -23.03
C ARG A 545 1.21 3.99 -22.48
N PHE A 546 1.19 4.10 -21.15
CA PHE A 546 0.40 5.03 -20.37
C PHE A 546 1.39 5.74 -19.45
N VAL A 547 1.74 6.98 -19.77
CA VAL A 547 2.77 7.72 -19.05
C VAL A 547 2.14 8.91 -18.35
N PHE A 548 2.31 8.98 -17.03
CA PHE A 548 1.90 10.10 -16.20
C PHE A 548 3.14 10.87 -15.78
N GLY A 549 3.20 12.15 -16.17
CA GLY A 549 4.25 13.09 -15.78
C GLY A 549 4.17 13.49 -14.31
N THR A 550 4.99 14.47 -13.95
CA THR A 550 5.17 14.97 -12.60
C THR A 550 4.37 16.26 -12.38
N ASP A 551 4.13 16.60 -11.12
CA ASP A 551 3.51 17.88 -10.78
C ASP A 551 4.47 18.78 -9.98
N THR A 552 4.26 20.09 -10.09
CA THR A 552 5.08 21.13 -9.44
C THR A 552 5.04 21.08 -7.89
N GLY A 553 4.15 20.27 -7.32
CA GLY A 553 4.11 19.94 -5.89
C GLY A 553 5.30 19.09 -5.40
N ASN A 554 6.10 18.52 -6.31
CA ASN A 554 7.33 17.79 -5.99
C ASN A 554 8.59 18.63 -6.28
N PRO A 555 9.13 19.39 -5.30
CA PRO A 555 10.30 20.25 -5.52
C PRO A 555 11.61 19.50 -5.84
N GLN A 556 11.61 18.15 -5.85
CA GLN A 556 12.77 17.33 -6.19
C GLN A 556 12.80 16.87 -7.65
N ALA A 557 11.70 16.98 -8.40
CA ALA A 557 11.60 16.46 -9.77
C ALA A 557 11.62 17.53 -10.87
N GLY A 558 11.18 18.76 -10.61
CA GLY A 558 10.99 19.77 -11.65
C GLY A 558 9.82 19.41 -12.55
N GLY A 559 8.75 20.20 -12.55
CA GLY A 559 7.50 19.85 -13.27
C GLY A 559 7.63 19.80 -14.80
N ALA A 560 8.80 20.10 -15.37
CA ALA A 560 9.00 20.00 -16.82
C ALA A 560 9.44 18.58 -17.19
N ASP A 561 8.55 17.82 -17.81
CA ASP A 561 8.75 16.45 -18.26
C ASP A 561 9.15 16.37 -19.74
N GLN A 562 10.09 15.47 -20.04
CA GLN A 562 10.35 15.05 -21.42
C GLN A 562 9.87 13.61 -21.61
N ILE A 563 8.75 13.44 -22.30
CA ILE A 563 8.06 12.15 -22.49
C ILE A 563 8.08 11.80 -23.98
N THR A 564 8.68 10.65 -24.30
CA THR A 564 8.67 10.10 -25.66
C THR A 564 8.16 8.65 -25.62
N SER A 565 7.12 8.35 -26.39
CA SER A 565 6.47 7.04 -26.39
C SER A 565 6.99 6.11 -27.50
N GLY A 566 6.18 5.16 -27.97
CA GLY A 566 6.54 4.04 -28.84
C GLY A 566 5.91 4.14 -30.23
N ALA A 567 5.67 2.99 -30.87
CA ALA A 567 5.09 2.92 -32.22
C ALA A 567 3.64 2.39 -32.22
N LEU A 568 2.96 2.41 -31.06
CA LEU A 568 1.60 1.92 -30.86
C LEU A 568 0.75 3.04 -30.25
N ASP A 569 -0.58 2.88 -30.25
CA ASP A 569 -1.56 3.84 -29.75
C ASP A 569 -1.40 4.20 -28.25
N ASP A 570 -0.50 5.11 -27.92
CA ASP A 570 -0.05 5.43 -26.57
C ASP A 570 -0.92 6.52 -25.91
N ARG A 571 -0.77 6.71 -24.60
CA ARG A 571 -1.42 7.77 -23.81
C ARG A 571 -0.40 8.48 -22.93
N LEU A 572 -0.26 9.78 -23.11
CA LEU A 572 0.73 10.61 -22.43
C LEU A 572 0.06 11.78 -21.73
N TYR A 573 0.40 11.99 -20.46
CA TYR A 573 -0.09 13.08 -19.62
C TYR A 573 1.12 13.84 -19.07
N GLY A 574 1.30 15.11 -19.42
CA GLY A 574 2.37 15.97 -18.91
C GLY A 574 2.14 16.36 -17.45
N MET A 575 0.91 16.77 -17.14
CA MET A 575 0.41 17.23 -15.85
C MET A 575 0.65 18.72 -15.60
N SER A 576 1.70 19.13 -14.91
CA SER A 576 1.94 20.55 -14.66
C SER A 576 3.41 20.89 -14.79
N GLY A 577 3.70 22.00 -15.43
CA GLY A 577 5.03 22.41 -15.81
C GLY A 577 5.19 22.33 -17.32
N ASN A 578 6.27 22.90 -17.85
CA ASN A 578 6.43 23.05 -19.29
C ASN A 578 6.94 21.74 -19.89
N ASP A 579 6.03 20.93 -20.41
CA ASP A 579 6.30 19.57 -20.83
C ASP A 579 6.63 19.45 -22.32
N VAL A 580 7.38 18.41 -22.66
CA VAL A 580 7.61 17.99 -24.04
C VAL A 580 7.10 16.57 -24.20
N LEU A 581 6.01 16.41 -24.96
CA LEU A 581 5.34 15.13 -25.19
C LEU A 581 5.46 14.73 -26.67
N GLN A 582 5.98 13.54 -26.93
CA GLN A 582 6.16 12.99 -28.27
C GLN A 582 5.56 11.58 -28.40
N GLY A 583 4.48 11.44 -29.19
CA GLY A 583 3.77 10.19 -29.47
C GLY A 583 4.53 9.20 -30.38
N LYS A 584 5.26 9.75 -31.35
CA LYS A 584 5.98 9.06 -32.43
C LYS A 584 5.08 8.34 -33.42
N GLY A 585 4.48 7.22 -33.08
CA GLY A 585 3.71 6.46 -34.06
C GLY A 585 2.62 5.61 -33.43
N GLY A 586 1.53 5.41 -34.15
CA GLY A 586 0.28 4.89 -33.56
C GLY A 586 -0.76 6.00 -33.52
N ASN A 587 -1.98 5.71 -33.09
CA ASN A 587 -2.98 6.75 -32.84
C ASN A 587 -2.93 7.11 -31.34
N ASP A 588 -2.20 8.16 -31.03
CA ASP A 588 -1.84 8.53 -29.67
C ASP A 588 -2.84 9.52 -29.06
N TYR A 589 -2.88 9.56 -27.73
CA TYR A 589 -3.52 10.62 -26.97
C TYR A 589 -2.47 11.35 -26.14
N LEU A 590 -2.27 12.63 -26.41
CA LEU A 590 -1.34 13.51 -25.69
C LEU A 590 -2.15 14.58 -24.96
N GLU A 591 -1.85 14.79 -23.69
CA GLU A 591 -2.40 15.85 -22.86
C GLU A 591 -1.25 16.57 -22.15
N GLY A 592 -1.05 17.85 -22.48
CA GLY A 592 -0.02 18.71 -21.89
C GLY A 592 -0.31 18.94 -20.40
N GLY A 593 -1.34 19.72 -20.13
CA GLY A 593 -1.86 19.92 -18.78
C GLY A 593 -1.87 21.39 -18.40
N ARG A 594 -1.13 21.79 -17.36
CA ARG A 594 -0.90 23.20 -17.02
C ARG A 594 0.47 23.64 -17.48
N ASP A 595 0.54 24.94 -17.76
CA ASP A 595 1.75 25.65 -18.18
C ASP A 595 2.05 25.38 -19.66
N ASP A 596 3.19 25.86 -20.17
CA ASP A 596 3.38 25.97 -21.62
C ASP A 596 4.02 24.69 -22.20
N ASP A 597 3.26 23.91 -22.96
CA ASP A 597 3.69 22.59 -23.44
C ASP A 597 4.12 22.56 -24.91
N LEU A 598 5.00 21.60 -25.25
CA LEU A 598 5.35 21.24 -26.63
C LEU A 598 4.86 19.82 -26.94
N LEU A 599 3.86 19.73 -27.83
CA LEU A 599 3.17 18.48 -28.14
C LEU A 599 3.42 18.06 -29.59
N ILE A 600 3.95 16.84 -29.78
CA ILE A 600 4.26 16.24 -31.08
C ILE A 600 3.55 14.89 -31.17
N GLY A 601 2.45 14.81 -31.92
CA GLY A 601 1.73 13.55 -32.14
C GLY A 601 2.62 12.51 -32.84
N GLY A 602 3.07 12.84 -34.05
CA GLY A 602 3.86 11.96 -34.88
C GLY A 602 3.00 11.22 -35.91
N THR A 603 3.43 10.05 -36.36
CA THR A 603 2.72 9.33 -37.42
C THR A 603 1.48 8.63 -36.91
N GLY A 604 0.30 9.04 -37.36
CA GLY A 604 -0.95 8.39 -36.97
C GLY A 604 -2.11 9.35 -37.05
N ASN A 605 -3.23 9.00 -36.45
CA ASN A 605 -4.31 9.96 -36.23
C ASN A 605 -4.38 10.22 -34.72
N ASP A 606 -3.72 11.29 -34.28
CA ASP A 606 -3.53 11.56 -32.86
C ASP A 606 -4.60 12.50 -32.31
N ILE A 607 -4.82 12.44 -31.00
CA ILE A 607 -5.59 13.45 -30.26
C ILE A 607 -4.60 14.19 -29.37
N VAL A 608 -4.39 15.47 -29.66
CA VAL A 608 -3.41 16.30 -28.98
C VAL A 608 -4.13 17.43 -28.26
N ASN A 609 -4.14 17.36 -26.93
CA ASN A 609 -4.79 18.31 -26.04
C ASN A 609 -3.73 19.16 -25.33
N GLY A 610 -3.75 20.46 -25.54
CA GLY A 610 -2.85 21.42 -24.89
C GLY A 610 -3.08 21.47 -23.39
N GLY A 611 -4.34 21.69 -23.01
CA GLY A 611 -4.71 21.99 -21.65
C GLY A 611 -4.78 23.50 -21.42
N GLN A 612 -4.08 23.99 -20.40
CA GLN A 612 -4.00 25.39 -20.01
C GLN A 612 -2.58 25.87 -20.19
N GLY A 613 -2.38 26.96 -20.95
CA GLY A 613 -1.03 27.46 -21.23
C GLY A 613 -0.90 27.92 -22.67
N TYR A 614 0.26 28.46 -23.02
CA TYR A 614 0.60 28.80 -24.39
C TYR A 614 1.25 27.60 -25.09
N ASP A 615 0.42 26.61 -25.41
CA ASP A 615 0.89 25.34 -25.95
C ASP A 615 1.37 25.43 -27.40
N SER A 616 2.35 24.61 -27.76
CA SER A 616 2.89 24.49 -29.11
C SER A 616 2.59 23.10 -29.67
N TYR A 617 1.69 23.03 -30.65
CA TYR A 617 1.39 21.81 -31.41
C TYR A 617 2.34 21.72 -32.59
N ALA A 618 3.36 20.89 -32.47
CA ALA A 618 4.45 20.83 -33.42
C ALA A 618 4.30 19.68 -34.42
N TRP A 619 4.38 20.05 -35.69
CA TRP A 619 4.49 19.17 -36.83
C TRP A 619 5.89 19.31 -37.43
N GLU A 620 6.73 18.28 -37.29
CA GLU A 620 8.11 18.34 -37.76
C GLU A 620 8.37 17.38 -38.93
N SER A 621 8.98 17.88 -40.01
CA SER A 621 9.62 17.06 -41.03
C SER A 621 11.12 16.96 -40.75
N THR A 622 11.55 15.73 -40.44
CA THR A 622 12.92 15.16 -40.46
C THR A 622 14.11 15.94 -39.85
N SER A 623 13.96 17.14 -39.32
CA SER A 623 15.06 17.92 -38.71
C SER A 623 14.54 18.99 -37.75
N GLY A 624 13.90 18.56 -36.65
CA GLY A 624 13.48 19.46 -35.59
C GLY A 624 14.37 19.42 -34.34
N ILE A 625 13.90 20.15 -33.32
CA ILE A 625 14.59 20.69 -32.13
C ILE A 625 15.43 19.66 -31.34
N PHE A 626 15.21 18.35 -31.52
CA PHE A 626 15.88 17.27 -30.81
C PHE A 626 16.92 16.47 -31.61
N GLY A 627 17.28 16.90 -32.83
CA GLY A 627 18.51 16.44 -33.48
C GLY A 627 18.62 14.92 -33.67
N SER A 628 17.59 14.23 -34.17
CA SER A 628 17.80 12.92 -34.80
C SER A 628 16.75 12.66 -35.90
N GLY A 629 17.25 12.41 -37.12
CA GLY A 629 16.46 12.21 -38.33
C GLY A 629 15.78 10.84 -38.39
N LEU A 630 14.67 10.70 -37.68
CA LEU A 630 13.66 9.66 -37.89
C LEU A 630 12.29 10.37 -37.99
N PHE A 631 11.31 9.77 -38.65
CA PHE A 631 9.95 10.26 -38.96
C PHE A 631 9.80 11.01 -40.29
N ALA A 632 9.01 10.37 -41.17
CA ALA A 632 8.81 10.68 -42.56
C ALA A 632 7.44 11.35 -42.77
N THR A 633 7.44 12.47 -43.50
CA THR A 633 6.42 13.02 -44.42
C THR A 633 4.89 12.97 -44.15
N HIS A 634 4.33 12.29 -43.13
CA HIS A 634 2.89 12.20 -42.91
C HIS A 634 2.49 11.95 -41.41
N ASP A 635 2.15 13.00 -40.63
CA ASP A 635 1.47 12.90 -39.30
C ASP A 635 -0.03 12.56 -39.42
N GLY A 636 -0.41 11.64 -40.33
CA GLY A 636 -1.82 11.26 -40.60
C GLY A 636 -2.89 12.35 -40.43
N ASN A 637 -3.95 12.11 -39.64
CA ASN A 637 -5.05 13.07 -39.43
C ASN A 637 -5.32 13.29 -37.94
N ASP A 638 -4.77 14.36 -37.38
CA ASP A 638 -4.84 14.65 -35.95
C ASP A 638 -6.06 15.48 -35.57
N THR A 639 -6.43 15.42 -34.30
CA THR A 639 -7.41 16.29 -33.66
C THR A 639 -6.72 17.12 -32.60
N LEU A 640 -6.77 18.44 -32.73
CA LEU A 640 -6.24 19.36 -31.72
C LEU A 640 -7.35 19.84 -30.78
N ILE A 641 -7.04 19.87 -29.50
CA ILE A 641 -7.90 20.41 -28.45
C ILE A 641 -7.12 21.52 -27.73
N ASP A 642 -7.55 22.75 -27.95
CA ASP A 642 -7.05 23.96 -27.28
C ASP A 642 -8.23 24.63 -26.56
N SER A 643 -8.45 24.22 -25.31
CA SER A 643 -9.62 24.68 -24.54
C SER A 643 -9.53 26.14 -24.11
N ASP A 644 -8.32 26.65 -23.88
CA ASP A 644 -8.11 28.03 -23.46
C ASP A 644 -7.87 29.01 -24.62
N ARG A 645 -7.67 28.46 -25.84
CA ARG A 645 -7.47 29.17 -27.11
C ARG A 645 -6.20 30.00 -27.17
N ARG A 646 -5.15 29.58 -26.46
CA ARG A 646 -3.87 30.32 -26.40
C ARG A 646 -2.75 29.64 -27.15
N GLY A 647 -2.96 28.40 -27.58
CA GLY A 647 -1.92 27.61 -28.23
C GLY A 647 -1.55 28.11 -29.63
N ARG A 648 -0.53 27.48 -30.21
CA ARG A 648 -0.04 27.73 -31.56
C ARG A 648 0.31 26.46 -32.32
N ILE A 649 0.08 26.46 -33.63
CA ILE A 649 0.58 25.40 -34.52
C ILE A 649 1.94 25.78 -35.09
N VAL A 650 2.90 24.89 -34.93
CA VAL A 650 4.28 25.03 -35.41
C VAL A 650 4.55 23.96 -36.46
N ILE A 651 4.95 24.36 -37.66
CA ILE A 651 5.30 23.45 -38.76
C ILE A 651 6.77 23.66 -39.11
N ASN A 652 7.60 22.62 -39.00
CA ASN A 652 9.04 22.67 -39.28
C ASN A 652 9.76 23.80 -38.52
N GLY A 653 9.43 23.97 -37.23
CA GLY A 653 9.98 25.04 -36.40
C GLY A 653 9.46 26.44 -36.72
N SER A 654 8.50 26.59 -37.64
CA SER A 654 7.90 27.88 -38.02
C SER A 654 6.41 27.92 -37.70
N GLY A 655 5.95 28.95 -36.98
CA GLY A 655 4.52 29.12 -36.67
C GLY A 655 3.68 29.42 -37.91
N VAL A 656 2.46 28.87 -37.97
CA VAL A 656 1.47 29.24 -38.99
C VAL A 656 0.76 30.51 -38.56
N LYS A 657 1.18 31.67 -39.10
CA LYS A 657 0.70 32.97 -38.60
C LYS A 657 -0.41 33.60 -39.44
N LEU A 658 -0.34 33.50 -40.77
CA LEU A 658 -1.26 34.21 -41.67
C LEU A 658 -1.65 33.36 -42.89
N LEU A 659 -2.95 33.22 -43.13
CA LEU A 659 -3.53 32.53 -44.29
C LEU A 659 -4.38 33.48 -45.13
N VAL A 660 -4.21 33.44 -46.44
CA VAL A 660 -4.88 34.33 -47.40
C VAL A 660 -6.02 33.60 -48.09
N LYS A 661 -7.15 34.27 -48.30
CA LYS A 661 -8.32 33.68 -48.95
C LYS A 661 -7.97 33.15 -50.35
N ASN A 662 -8.31 31.89 -50.61
CA ASN A 662 -8.11 31.22 -51.89
C ASN A 662 -9.29 30.28 -52.17
N GLY A 663 -10.26 30.76 -52.96
CA GLY A 663 -11.53 30.07 -53.16
C GLY A 663 -12.30 29.92 -51.84
N ASP A 664 -12.76 28.70 -51.54
CA ASP A 664 -13.48 28.41 -50.29
C ASP A 664 -12.53 28.18 -49.09
N ALA A 665 -11.21 28.12 -49.33
CA ALA A 665 -10.19 27.88 -48.32
C ALA A 665 -9.33 29.13 -48.03
N TRP A 666 -8.39 28.99 -47.11
CA TRP A 666 -7.36 29.98 -46.77
C TRP A 666 -5.99 29.31 -46.88
N THR A 667 -5.05 29.88 -47.64
CA THR A 667 -3.77 29.24 -47.92
C THR A 667 -2.60 30.11 -47.47
N SER A 668 -1.52 29.48 -47.02
CA SER A 668 -0.25 30.18 -46.76
C SER A 668 0.31 30.79 -48.05
N PRO A 669 1.16 31.83 -47.97
CA PRO A 669 1.76 32.46 -49.15
C PRO A 669 2.58 31.51 -50.04
N ASP A 670 3.19 30.48 -49.45
CA ASP A 670 3.92 29.44 -50.18
C ASP A 670 3.03 28.29 -50.66
N SER A 671 1.71 28.40 -50.44
CA SER A 671 0.67 27.42 -50.79
C SER A 671 0.84 26.04 -50.14
N LYS A 672 1.68 25.92 -49.10
CA LYS A 672 1.93 24.64 -48.43
C LYS A 672 0.96 24.33 -47.31
N VAL A 673 0.26 25.31 -46.77
CA VAL A 673 -0.69 25.13 -45.68
C VAL A 673 -2.05 25.65 -46.12
N THR A 674 -3.10 24.86 -45.92
CA THR A 674 -4.47 25.19 -46.31
C THR A 674 -5.40 24.99 -45.11
N LEU A 675 -6.15 26.03 -44.72
CA LEU A 675 -7.24 25.96 -43.76
C LEU A 675 -8.58 26.01 -44.50
N ALA A 676 -9.40 24.99 -44.36
CA ALA A 676 -10.71 24.90 -45.00
C ALA A 676 -11.74 24.30 -44.05
N GLN A 677 -13.02 24.59 -44.28
CA GLN A 677 -14.10 23.92 -43.56
C GLN A 677 -14.54 22.67 -44.35
N THR A 678 -14.44 21.49 -43.74
CA THR A 678 -14.87 20.21 -44.31
C THR A 678 -15.87 19.58 -43.36
N ASP A 679 -17.06 19.22 -43.85
CA ASP A 679 -18.14 18.61 -43.05
C ASP A 679 -18.49 19.40 -41.76
N GLY A 680 -18.41 20.73 -41.84
CA GLY A 680 -18.71 21.62 -40.71
C GLY A 680 -17.57 21.83 -39.72
N ARG A 681 -16.40 21.20 -39.92
CA ARG A 681 -15.21 21.34 -39.06
C ARG A 681 -14.08 22.07 -39.76
N TRP A 682 -13.32 22.86 -39.02
CA TRP A 682 -12.14 23.55 -39.52
C TRP A 682 -10.96 22.58 -39.57
N LYS A 683 -10.33 22.52 -40.73
CA LYS A 683 -9.28 21.55 -41.02
C LYS A 683 -8.08 22.26 -41.63
N LEU A 684 -6.94 22.17 -40.96
CA LEU A 684 -5.65 22.61 -41.49
C LEU A 684 -5.00 21.43 -42.21
N SER A 685 -4.55 21.61 -43.44
CA SER A 685 -3.92 20.57 -44.27
C SER A 685 -2.61 21.06 -44.82
N ILE A 686 -1.62 20.18 -44.87
CA ILE A 686 -0.29 20.51 -45.39
C ILE A 686 -0.10 19.82 -46.74
N ASP A 687 0.50 20.54 -47.70
CA ASP A 687 0.80 20.02 -49.03
C ASP A 687 1.70 18.78 -48.96
N GLY A 688 1.25 17.69 -49.58
CA GLY A 688 1.92 16.39 -49.55
C GLY A 688 1.93 15.69 -48.19
N GLY A 689 1.13 16.15 -47.22
CA GLY A 689 1.12 15.65 -45.85
C GLY A 689 -0.28 15.33 -45.29
N GLY A 690 -0.37 15.30 -43.96
CA GLY A 690 -1.58 15.00 -43.20
C GLY A 690 -2.50 16.21 -42.99
N SER A 691 -3.38 16.12 -41.98
CA SER A 691 -4.22 17.25 -41.58
C SER A 691 -4.53 17.31 -40.09
N MET A 692 -4.84 18.51 -39.59
CA MET A 692 -5.29 18.76 -38.21
C MET A 692 -6.74 19.24 -38.21
N ASP A 693 -7.60 18.55 -37.47
CA ASP A 693 -8.96 18.97 -37.13
C ASP A 693 -8.91 19.93 -35.94
N LEU A 694 -9.32 21.19 -36.19
CA LEU A 694 -9.29 22.28 -35.22
C LEU A 694 -10.64 22.50 -34.53
N GLY A 695 -11.63 21.65 -34.80
CA GLY A 695 -12.97 21.72 -34.22
C GLY A 695 -14.02 22.41 -35.10
N THR A 696 -15.19 22.68 -34.53
CA THR A 696 -16.35 23.26 -35.24
C THR A 696 -16.36 24.78 -35.24
N ILE A 697 -15.57 25.40 -34.38
CA ILE A 697 -15.47 26.85 -34.20
C ILE A 697 -14.01 27.22 -34.39
N PHE A 698 -13.75 28.25 -35.20
CA PHE A 698 -12.42 28.83 -35.39
C PHE A 698 -12.56 30.35 -35.52
N THR A 699 -11.86 31.05 -34.64
CA THR A 699 -11.71 32.51 -34.65
C THR A 699 -10.27 32.90 -34.98
N ASP A 700 -10.08 34.09 -35.54
CA ASP A 700 -8.73 34.55 -35.85
C ASP A 700 -7.95 34.75 -34.54
N GLY A 701 -6.73 34.23 -34.50
CA GLY A 701 -5.92 34.12 -33.29
C GLY A 701 -5.89 32.71 -32.69
N ASP A 702 -6.92 31.88 -32.94
CA ASP A 702 -6.93 30.47 -32.49
C ASP A 702 -5.72 29.74 -33.12
N TYR A 703 -5.01 28.96 -32.31
CA TYR A 703 -3.79 28.26 -32.73
C TYR A 703 -2.72 29.19 -33.33
N GLY A 704 -2.74 30.49 -32.99
CA GLY A 704 -1.83 31.50 -33.52
C GLY A 704 -2.08 31.87 -35.00
N ILE A 705 -3.20 31.44 -35.59
CA ILE A 705 -3.50 31.59 -37.02
C ILE A 705 -4.46 32.77 -37.25
N TRP A 706 -4.08 33.65 -38.18
CA TRP A 706 -4.92 34.76 -38.65
C TRP A 706 -5.31 34.58 -40.12
N ARG A 707 -6.50 35.05 -40.50
CA ARG A 707 -7.02 34.95 -41.88
C ARG A 707 -7.16 36.35 -42.51
N THR A 708 -6.88 36.47 -43.81
CA THR A 708 -7.03 37.74 -44.56
C THR A 708 -7.59 37.57 -45.98
N GLU A 709 -8.55 38.43 -46.36
CA GLU A 709 -9.33 38.33 -47.60
C GLU A 709 -8.56 38.73 -48.87
N SER A 710 -7.40 39.38 -48.74
CA SER A 710 -6.63 39.86 -49.88
C SER A 710 -5.14 39.59 -49.69
N ALA A 711 -4.50 39.04 -50.73
CA ALA A 711 -3.04 39.07 -50.86
C ALA A 711 -2.52 40.50 -51.09
N VAL A 712 -3.42 41.42 -51.47
CA VAL A 712 -3.13 42.81 -51.84
C VAL A 712 -3.70 43.72 -50.75
N GLY A 713 -2.85 43.98 -49.78
CA GLY A 713 -2.96 45.00 -48.76
C GLY A 713 -1.65 45.00 -47.98
N GLY A 714 -1.00 46.15 -47.85
CA GLY A 714 -0.03 46.41 -46.79
C GLY A 714 -0.41 45.74 -45.48
N PRO A 715 0.48 45.04 -44.73
CA PRO A 715 0.28 45.05 -43.30
C PRO A 715 0.18 46.52 -42.89
N LEU A 716 -0.83 46.86 -42.08
CA LEU A 716 -0.75 48.07 -41.28
C LEU A 716 0.37 47.81 -40.27
N LEU A 717 1.58 48.30 -40.56
CA LEU A 717 2.67 48.25 -39.61
C LEU A 717 2.40 49.33 -38.57
N ARG A 718 2.15 48.92 -37.33
CA ARG A 718 1.80 49.82 -36.23
C ARG A 718 2.86 49.72 -35.13
N GLY A 719 3.44 50.86 -34.76
CA GLY A 719 4.29 50.99 -33.59
C GLY A 719 3.51 50.95 -32.28
N ASP A 720 4.22 51.08 -31.16
CA ASP A 720 3.69 51.02 -29.80
C ASP A 720 3.00 49.70 -29.44
N LEU A 721 3.45 48.56 -29.97
CA LEU A 721 2.89 47.24 -29.63
C LEU A 721 3.92 46.35 -28.94
N LYS A 722 3.63 45.79 -27.77
CA LYS A 722 4.61 45.02 -26.96
C LYS A 722 5.31 43.94 -27.80
N PRO A 723 6.67 43.84 -27.80
CA PRO A 723 7.37 42.79 -28.53
C PRO A 723 6.92 41.39 -28.11
N LEU A 724 6.91 40.47 -29.05
CA LEU A 724 6.76 39.06 -28.80
C LEU A 724 8.10 38.50 -28.36
N ASP A 725 8.14 37.90 -27.19
CA ASP A 725 9.34 37.39 -26.51
C ASP A 725 9.13 35.90 -26.25
N PHE A 726 10.02 35.08 -26.77
CA PHE A 726 9.88 33.62 -26.81
C PHE A 726 10.84 32.88 -25.88
N ASP A 727 11.75 33.58 -25.19
CA ASP A 727 12.57 33.00 -24.12
C ASP A 727 11.88 33.19 -22.76
N ILE A 728 11.25 32.12 -22.28
CA ILE A 728 10.57 32.09 -20.98
C ILE A 728 11.54 32.13 -19.78
N THR A 729 12.85 32.05 -20.02
CA THR A 729 13.87 32.10 -18.96
C THR A 729 14.46 33.50 -18.77
N THR A 730 14.41 34.38 -19.78
CA THR A 730 14.90 35.76 -19.70
C THR A 730 14.02 36.75 -20.49
N PRO A 731 13.23 37.61 -19.81
CA PRO A 731 12.38 38.58 -20.51
C PRO A 731 13.18 39.61 -21.33
N GLU A 732 12.73 39.85 -22.56
CA GLU A 732 13.19 40.84 -23.54
C GLU A 732 14.53 40.54 -24.27
N GLU A 733 15.11 39.34 -24.11
CA GLU A 733 16.37 38.98 -24.79
C GLU A 733 16.20 38.23 -26.13
N ASP A 734 15.05 37.60 -26.40
CA ASP A 734 14.79 36.90 -27.68
C ASP A 734 13.61 37.52 -28.46
N ILE A 735 13.81 38.77 -28.88
CA ILE A 735 12.85 39.52 -29.70
C ILE A 735 13.01 39.10 -31.16
N HIS A 736 12.04 38.32 -31.65
CA HIS A 736 12.02 37.90 -33.04
C HIS A 736 11.60 39.04 -33.98
N VAL A 737 12.20 39.02 -35.17
CA VAL A 737 11.83 39.90 -36.28
C VAL A 737 11.24 39.09 -37.42
N ASP A 738 10.29 39.69 -38.13
CA ASP A 738 9.78 39.12 -39.37
C ASP A 738 10.86 39.13 -40.47
N SER A 739 10.54 38.54 -41.62
CA SER A 739 11.44 38.47 -42.78
C SER A 739 11.80 39.83 -43.39
N PHE A 740 11.18 40.92 -42.93
CA PHE A 740 11.45 42.29 -43.35
C PHE A 740 12.23 43.10 -42.31
N GLY A 741 12.50 42.52 -41.13
CA GLY A 741 13.21 43.15 -40.04
C GLY A 741 12.32 43.90 -39.05
N ASN A 742 11.00 43.72 -39.10
CA ASN A 742 10.08 44.29 -38.13
C ASN A 742 10.05 43.43 -36.87
N VAL A 743 10.13 44.06 -35.70
CA VAL A 743 9.87 43.38 -34.43
C VAL A 743 8.46 42.79 -34.47
N GLU A 744 8.34 41.50 -34.17
CA GLU A 744 7.04 40.87 -34.00
C GLU A 744 6.41 41.32 -32.69
N VAL A 745 5.11 41.56 -32.68
CA VAL A 745 4.44 42.26 -31.56
C VAL A 745 3.10 41.62 -31.21
N THR A 746 2.69 41.76 -29.95
CA THR A 746 1.35 41.43 -29.45
C THR A 746 0.33 42.53 -29.82
N THR A 747 -0.93 42.39 -29.40
CA THR A 747 -1.95 43.46 -29.51
C THR A 747 -1.91 44.47 -28.37
N THR A 748 -1.03 44.30 -27.37
CA THR A 748 -0.94 45.18 -26.19
C THR A 748 -0.18 46.46 -26.53
N GLU A 749 -0.78 47.62 -26.26
CA GLU A 749 -0.15 48.91 -26.52
C GLU A 749 0.94 49.26 -25.48
N VAL A 750 2.08 49.74 -25.94
CA VAL A 750 3.19 50.29 -25.14
C VAL A 750 3.48 51.71 -25.65
N PRO A 751 2.67 52.70 -25.25
CA PRO A 751 2.72 54.04 -25.84
C PRO A 751 4.07 54.73 -25.63
N GLY A 752 4.66 55.30 -26.69
CA GLY A 752 5.90 56.05 -26.63
C GLY A 752 7.16 55.23 -26.93
N ARG A 753 7.03 54.01 -27.47
CA ARG A 753 8.15 53.13 -27.80
C ARG A 753 8.77 53.57 -29.13
N ASN A 754 10.10 53.62 -29.19
CA ASN A 754 10.79 53.87 -30.45
C ASN A 754 10.76 52.61 -31.33
N ASP A 755 10.21 52.73 -32.52
CA ASP A 755 10.00 51.61 -33.44
C ASP A 755 10.81 51.69 -34.72
N ARG A 756 11.08 50.52 -35.31
CA ARG A 756 11.62 50.39 -36.66
C ARG A 756 10.69 49.54 -37.49
N LEU A 757 10.05 50.17 -38.48
CA LEU A 757 9.02 49.57 -39.31
C LEU A 757 9.45 49.63 -40.77
N TYR A 758 9.56 48.47 -41.40
CA TYR A 758 10.00 48.22 -42.75
C TYR A 758 8.86 47.63 -43.57
N GLY A 759 8.40 48.40 -44.56
CA GLY A 759 7.51 47.98 -45.61
C GLY A 759 8.14 47.01 -46.61
N ARG A 760 7.43 46.81 -47.71
CA ARG A 760 7.65 45.87 -48.79
C ARG A 760 7.87 46.65 -50.10
N GLU A 761 8.08 45.95 -51.20
CA GLU A 761 8.21 46.56 -52.53
C GLU A 761 6.84 46.89 -53.18
N SER A 762 5.75 46.80 -52.42
CA SER A 762 4.39 47.15 -52.83
C SER A 762 3.77 48.12 -51.83
N ALA A 763 2.72 48.84 -52.23
CA ALA A 763 2.07 49.84 -51.38
C ALA A 763 1.68 49.34 -49.98
N ASP A 764 2.17 50.03 -48.96
CA ASP A 764 1.93 49.72 -47.55
C ASP A 764 1.31 50.90 -46.77
N THR A 765 0.89 50.63 -45.53
CA THR A 765 0.49 51.67 -44.56
C THR A 765 1.28 51.47 -43.28
N ILE A 766 2.06 52.48 -42.87
CA ILE A 766 2.97 52.41 -41.73
C ILE A 766 2.64 53.55 -40.76
N ARG A 767 2.40 53.22 -39.49
CA ARG A 767 2.08 54.17 -38.42
C ARG A 767 3.02 53.98 -37.24
N GLY A 768 3.90 54.95 -36.97
CA GLY A 768 4.85 54.92 -35.84
C GLY A 768 4.17 55.08 -34.48
N MET A 769 3.10 55.89 -34.42
CA MET A 769 2.35 56.20 -33.20
C MET A 769 3.13 57.15 -32.26
N GLY A 770 3.57 56.72 -31.08
CA GLY A 770 4.33 57.55 -30.15
C GLY A 770 5.75 57.03 -29.98
N GLY A 771 6.75 57.90 -29.99
CA GLY A 771 8.15 57.46 -29.99
C GLY A 771 8.94 58.25 -31.02
N SER A 772 10.24 58.00 -31.11
CA SER A 772 11.07 58.50 -32.21
C SER A 772 11.35 57.35 -33.16
N ASP A 773 10.57 57.28 -34.23
CA ASP A 773 10.44 56.08 -35.03
C ASP A 773 11.23 56.15 -36.34
N ILE A 774 11.57 54.99 -36.90
CA ILE A 774 12.12 54.86 -38.24
C ILE A 774 11.16 54.03 -39.10
N LEU A 775 10.54 54.69 -40.06
CA LEU A 775 9.58 54.09 -40.98
C LEU A 775 10.23 54.05 -42.37
N ASN A 776 10.30 52.89 -42.99
CA ASN A 776 10.87 52.72 -44.31
C ASN A 776 9.87 52.00 -45.20
N GLY A 777 9.27 52.72 -46.15
CA GLY A 777 8.26 52.17 -47.06
C GLY A 777 8.83 51.21 -48.10
N LYS A 778 10.15 51.26 -48.34
CA LYS A 778 10.86 50.64 -49.46
C LYS A 778 10.31 51.08 -50.82
N GLY A 779 9.37 50.35 -51.41
CA GLY A 779 8.90 50.58 -52.78
C GLY A 779 7.39 50.47 -52.87
N GLY A 780 6.76 51.27 -53.73
CA GLY A 780 5.30 51.30 -53.85
C GLY A 780 4.73 52.70 -53.64
N ASN A 781 3.42 52.76 -53.47
CA ASN A 781 2.70 54.00 -53.13
C ASN A 781 2.30 53.93 -51.66
N ASP A 782 3.23 54.25 -50.77
CA ASP A 782 3.06 54.03 -49.33
C ASP A 782 2.35 55.20 -48.64
N LEU A 783 1.63 54.89 -47.57
CA LEU A 783 1.10 55.86 -46.62
C LEU A 783 1.86 55.72 -45.30
N MET A 784 2.68 56.70 -44.94
CA MET A 784 3.49 56.69 -43.72
C MET A 784 3.11 57.84 -42.79
N GLU A 785 2.84 57.52 -41.52
CA GLU A 785 2.53 58.47 -40.46
C GLU A 785 3.48 58.23 -39.27
N GLY A 786 4.42 59.14 -39.00
CA GLY A 786 5.36 59.01 -37.87
C GLY A 786 4.65 59.09 -36.52
N GLY A 787 3.87 60.15 -36.30
CA GLY A 787 3.10 60.34 -35.07
C GLY A 787 3.78 61.34 -34.14
N SER A 788 3.87 61.04 -32.83
CA SER A 788 4.45 61.94 -31.84
C SER A 788 5.88 61.57 -31.46
N GLY A 789 6.83 62.45 -31.77
CA GLY A 789 8.24 62.35 -31.38
C GLY A 789 9.14 62.84 -32.52
N SER A 790 10.34 62.28 -32.65
CA SER A 790 11.29 62.66 -33.72
C SER A 790 11.46 61.53 -34.73
N ASP A 791 10.63 61.54 -35.76
CA ASP A 791 10.51 60.42 -36.69
C ASP A 791 11.33 60.60 -37.97
N ILE A 792 11.78 59.49 -38.53
CA ILE A 792 12.50 59.41 -39.80
C ILE A 792 11.68 58.52 -40.73
N LEU A 793 11.14 59.12 -41.80
CA LEU A 793 10.40 58.42 -42.85
C LEU A 793 11.30 58.33 -44.09
N VAL A 794 11.56 57.11 -44.57
CA VAL A 794 12.47 56.77 -45.68
C VAL A 794 11.72 56.19 -46.86
#